data_AF-A0A800AKA1-F1
#
_entry.id   AF-A0A800AKA1-F1
#
_cell.length_a   1.000
_cell.length_b   1.000
_cell.length_c   1.000
_cell.angle_alpha   90.00
_cell.angle_beta   90.00
_cell.angle_gamma   90.00
#
_symmetry.space_group_name_H-M   'P 1'
#
loop_
_entity.id
_entity.type
_entity.pdbx_description
1 polymer ?
#
loop_
_entity_poly.entity_id
_entity_poly.type
_entity_poly.pdbx_seq_one_letter_code
_entity_poly.pdbx_strand_id
1 'polypeptide(L)'
;METTMLSSGYVCSTVYSSFKSDPEKKLLGSLCNFGIREISSKEFTQPDEEQQQILAILSNQICRGFPTFCSLYVEQELIRVFGQYLETQEEKNETEFRFSISDCHKELLLKALCVIEPRWRNLARPMQDFSGSEQAQWLYHQFPDYMRQLVLPEREFQNGLVAGDERNFFRQRVDFALETYSGCRWILEVDGKQHQELSQAEKDNLRDDDLRNADWQLKRIKTSEIQNHPAVLSEFWQSLSQDEFLGITKENYTRPLWESDVGLAALHVALTPFAIARLQNVIVRLLQEGAISLRQSAWNVAVFEQDVACTALAFDDLFQLLRNLYVLLGKKESFPKVNLSVLNTEEFNRPVEWQIRSKNVHVSTIGEIGGKADPKYDIVLDISMLRRFGFEQLNEVQRSLCPEGTCVLIRSGYSLTPKRTVATAPPITYAISTGEQEASLTYFLQNLFRKKRFREGQISIIRRALSRKNTIGLLPTGAGKSLCYQLVTLLQPCMTLVIEPLRSLMIDQDTNLKKIGIDCSAFISSDLDAKEKDYVVKRMRRGEFQIVFVSPERLQIKKFRLDIEVLASEKPIGYAVIDEAHCVSEWGHDFRTSYLTLARTIRKFCKFRGMPPPFYALTGTASISVLTDVCAELEIDEKEREGAIITPITFDRPELNFRICNKVPSAQKFETLQKLFEEIQARFDIDENTLLTPNGENTYSGLLFCPHVRKTDFAVTKLKSKIG
;
A
#
# COMPACT_ATOMS: atom_id res chain seq x y z
N MET A 1 -17.23 11.04 -21.79
CA MET A 1 -16.86 9.81 -21.06
C MET A 1 -15.38 9.93 -20.79
N GLU A 2 -15.00 9.79 -19.53
CA GLU A 2 -13.60 9.89 -19.12
C GLU A 2 -13.11 8.49 -18.74
N THR A 3 -11.92 8.13 -19.22
CA THR A 3 -11.23 6.89 -18.89
C THR A 3 -10.06 7.22 -18.00
N THR A 4 -9.96 6.55 -16.85
CA THR A 4 -8.91 6.83 -15.87
C THR A 4 -8.34 5.51 -15.34
N MET A 5 -7.01 5.41 -15.28
CA MET A 5 -6.31 4.31 -14.60
C MET A 5 -6.01 4.70 -13.15
N LEU A 6 -6.34 3.82 -12.22
CA LEU A 6 -6.19 4.03 -10.78
C LEU A 6 -5.48 2.83 -10.14
N SER A 7 -4.95 3.05 -8.93
CA SER A 7 -4.39 1.97 -8.10
C SER A 7 -4.89 2.05 -6.67
N SER A 8 -5.41 0.92 -6.20
CA SER A 8 -5.74 0.66 -4.80
C SER A 8 -6.01 -0.84 -4.64
N GLY A 9 -5.53 -1.43 -3.55
CA GLY A 9 -5.78 -2.84 -3.29
C GLY A 9 -5.63 -3.13 -1.81
N TYR A 10 -6.69 -3.65 -1.20
CA TYR A 10 -6.56 -4.28 0.10
C TYR A 10 -6.26 -5.76 -0.05
N VAL A 11 -5.67 -6.33 0.99
CA VAL A 11 -5.44 -7.76 1.13
C VAL A 11 -5.69 -8.17 2.58
N CYS A 12 -6.17 -9.39 2.81
CA CYS A 12 -6.18 -9.97 4.15
C CYS A 12 -4.74 -10.25 4.60
N SER A 13 -4.46 -10.10 5.89
CA SER A 13 -3.13 -10.37 6.43
C SER A 13 -2.73 -11.84 6.23
N THR A 14 -3.69 -12.77 6.33
CA THR A 14 -3.49 -14.20 6.03
C THR A 14 -2.99 -14.41 4.60
N VAL A 15 -3.74 -13.93 3.61
CA VAL A 15 -3.41 -14.02 2.18
C VAL A 15 -2.04 -13.40 1.91
N TYR A 16 -1.77 -12.20 2.42
CA TYR A 16 -0.48 -11.55 2.25
C TYR A 16 0.68 -12.37 2.85
N SER A 17 0.47 -12.96 4.03
CA SER A 17 1.48 -13.76 4.72
C SER A 17 1.78 -15.10 4.04
N SER A 18 0.81 -15.69 3.32
CA SER A 18 0.98 -16.92 2.52
C SER A 18 1.86 -16.71 1.28
N PHE A 19 1.94 -15.47 0.79
CA PHE A 19 2.59 -15.10 -0.47
C PHE A 19 3.88 -14.29 -0.23
N LYS A 20 4.86 -14.91 0.44
CA LYS A 20 6.15 -14.25 0.79
C LYS A 20 7.13 -14.13 -0.39
N SER A 21 6.95 -14.91 -1.47
CA SER A 21 7.89 -14.91 -2.60
C SER A 21 7.73 -13.67 -3.49
N ASP A 22 8.79 -13.29 -4.20
CA ASP A 22 8.80 -12.10 -5.07
C ASP A 22 7.76 -12.17 -6.22
N PRO A 23 7.61 -13.30 -6.95
CA PRO A 23 6.61 -13.40 -8.01
C PRO A 23 5.17 -13.23 -7.48
N GLU A 24 4.84 -13.85 -6.35
CA GLU A 24 3.50 -13.73 -5.75
C GLU A 24 3.24 -12.30 -5.24
N LYS A 25 4.26 -11.60 -4.71
CA LYS A 25 4.14 -10.18 -4.36
C LYS A 25 3.89 -9.29 -5.58
N LYS A 26 4.51 -9.59 -6.73
CA LYS A 26 4.22 -8.91 -8.00
C LYS A 26 2.78 -9.17 -8.45
N LEU A 27 2.26 -10.38 -8.25
CA LEU A 27 0.85 -10.69 -8.52
C LEU A 27 -0.07 -9.80 -7.67
N LEU A 28 0.12 -9.78 -6.35
CA LEU A 28 -0.66 -8.94 -5.44
C LEU A 28 -0.58 -7.45 -5.81
N GLY A 29 0.61 -6.95 -6.15
CA GLY A 29 0.81 -5.59 -6.63
C GLY A 29 0.06 -5.30 -7.93
N SER A 30 0.09 -6.23 -8.90
CA SER A 30 -0.60 -6.03 -10.19
C SER A 30 -2.12 -5.96 -10.06
N LEU A 31 -2.71 -6.69 -9.10
CA LEU A 31 -4.15 -6.65 -8.79
C LEU A 31 -4.62 -5.33 -8.18
N CYS A 32 -3.70 -4.51 -7.66
CA CYS A 32 -4.04 -3.15 -7.19
C CYS A 32 -4.42 -2.22 -8.34
N ASN A 33 -4.03 -2.53 -9.58
CA ASN A 33 -4.27 -1.67 -10.74
C ASN A 33 -5.64 -1.96 -11.36
N PHE A 34 -6.39 -0.90 -11.65
CA PHE A 34 -7.72 -0.99 -12.21
C PHE A 34 -8.03 0.22 -13.10
N GLY A 35 -8.91 0.02 -14.06
CA GLY A 35 -9.41 1.10 -14.90
C GLY A 35 -10.84 1.43 -14.52
N ILE A 36 -11.19 2.70 -14.67
CA ILE A 36 -12.57 3.18 -14.57
C ILE A 36 -12.99 3.90 -15.84
N ARG A 37 -14.27 3.77 -16.17
CA ARG A 37 -14.93 4.56 -17.21
C ARG A 37 -16.11 5.28 -16.59
N GLU A 38 -16.06 6.60 -16.62
CA GLU A 38 -17.03 7.48 -15.99
C GLU A 38 -17.89 8.23 -17.02
N ILE A 39 -19.18 8.29 -16.72
CA ILE A 39 -20.13 9.18 -17.38
C ILE A 39 -20.83 9.98 -16.30
N SER A 40 -20.59 11.30 -16.26
CA SER A 40 -21.28 12.24 -15.38
C SER A 40 -22.10 13.23 -16.20
N SER A 41 -23.21 13.67 -15.63
CA SER A 41 -24.14 14.66 -16.20
C SER A 41 -24.36 15.89 -15.30
N LYS A 42 -23.69 15.97 -14.14
CA LYS A 42 -23.88 17.04 -13.13
C LYS A 42 -22.81 18.14 -13.20
N GLU A 43 -23.23 19.36 -12.90
CA GLU A 43 -22.32 20.42 -12.43
C GLU A 43 -21.95 20.16 -10.96
N PHE A 44 -20.67 20.30 -10.63
CA PHE A 44 -20.13 19.82 -9.36
C PHE A 44 -19.99 20.91 -8.30
N THR A 45 -20.34 20.59 -7.05
CA THR A 45 -20.00 21.43 -5.89
C THR A 45 -18.69 20.95 -5.29
N GLN A 46 -17.66 21.79 -5.37
CA GLN A 46 -16.35 21.45 -4.82
C GLN A 46 -16.41 21.31 -3.29
N PRO A 47 -15.73 20.31 -2.70
CA PRO A 47 -15.64 20.16 -1.25
C PRO A 47 -14.93 21.36 -0.63
N ASP A 48 -15.35 21.74 0.58
CA ASP A 48 -14.65 22.76 1.37
C ASP A 48 -13.26 22.27 1.84
N GLU A 49 -12.41 23.19 2.34
CA GLU A 49 -11.02 22.86 2.74
C GLU A 49 -10.97 21.71 3.76
N GLU A 50 -11.90 21.65 4.71
CA GLU A 50 -11.94 20.59 5.72
C GLU A 50 -12.30 19.24 5.10
N GLN A 51 -13.32 19.21 4.24
CA GLN A 51 -13.67 18.00 3.49
C GLN A 51 -12.50 17.56 2.60
N GLN A 52 -11.80 18.48 1.94
CA GLN A 52 -10.59 18.17 1.17
C GLN A 52 -9.51 17.53 2.04
N GLN A 53 -9.27 18.04 3.26
CA GLN A 53 -8.30 17.47 4.19
C GLN A 53 -8.67 16.04 4.59
N ILE A 54 -9.94 15.80 4.94
CA ILE A 54 -10.44 14.47 5.34
C ILE A 54 -10.38 13.50 4.15
N LEU A 55 -10.84 13.92 2.97
CA LEU A 55 -10.81 13.10 1.76
C LEU A 55 -9.37 12.78 1.32
N ALA A 56 -8.43 13.71 1.52
CA ALA A 56 -7.01 13.43 1.29
C ALA A 56 -6.45 12.38 2.26
N ILE A 57 -6.81 12.44 3.55
CA ILE A 57 -6.44 11.39 4.52
C ILE A 57 -7.03 10.05 4.08
N LEU A 58 -8.32 10.00 3.71
CA LEU A 58 -8.98 8.77 3.26
C LEU A 58 -8.30 8.18 2.03
N SER A 59 -8.04 9.01 1.01
CA SER A 59 -7.31 8.60 -0.20
C SER A 59 -5.94 8.02 0.14
N ASN A 60 -5.19 8.65 1.05
CA ASN A 60 -3.88 8.17 1.48
C ASN A 60 -3.99 6.86 2.26
N GLN A 61 -5.00 6.71 3.12
CA GLN A 61 -5.23 5.49 3.88
C GLN A 61 -5.57 4.31 2.96
N ILE A 62 -6.47 4.51 1.99
CA ILE A 62 -6.85 3.49 1.01
C ILE A 62 -5.64 3.07 0.15
N CYS A 63 -4.75 4.01 -0.18
CA CYS A 63 -3.64 3.82 -1.12
C CYS A 63 -2.24 3.79 -0.46
N ARG A 64 -2.15 3.56 0.86
CA ARG A 64 -0.88 3.60 1.62
C ARG A 64 0.12 2.50 1.23
N GLY A 65 -0.34 1.44 0.58
CA GLY A 65 0.48 0.38 0.02
C GLY A 65 -0.25 -0.36 -1.11
N PHE A 66 0.51 -0.97 -2.01
CA PHE A 66 -0.01 -1.74 -3.15
C PHE A 66 0.50 -3.19 -3.11
N PRO A 67 -0.21 -4.10 -2.41
CA PRO A 67 -1.42 -3.86 -1.63
C PRO A 67 -1.13 -3.36 -0.21
N THR A 68 -2.19 -2.96 0.49
CA THR A 68 -2.19 -2.70 1.93
C THR A 68 -3.18 -3.59 2.65
N PHE A 69 -3.10 -3.74 3.97
CA PHE A 69 -4.07 -4.56 4.69
C PHE A 69 -5.47 -3.92 4.68
N CYS A 70 -6.51 -4.73 4.50
CA CYS A 70 -7.89 -4.29 4.76
C CYS A 70 -8.07 -3.92 6.24
N SER A 71 -9.18 -3.27 6.59
CA SER A 71 -9.49 -3.06 8.01
C SER A 71 -9.64 -4.40 8.74
N LEU A 72 -9.42 -4.40 10.05
CA LEU A 72 -9.70 -5.57 10.89
C LEU A 72 -11.16 -5.99 10.80
N TYR A 73 -12.07 -5.02 10.64
CA TYR A 73 -13.49 -5.29 10.46
C TYR A 73 -13.74 -6.13 9.19
N VAL A 74 -13.19 -5.71 8.04
CA VAL A 74 -13.34 -6.44 6.77
C VAL A 74 -12.72 -7.84 6.87
N GLU A 75 -11.52 -7.95 7.44
CA GLU A 75 -10.84 -9.25 7.61
C GLU A 75 -11.64 -10.20 8.52
N GLN A 76 -12.17 -9.69 9.64
CA GLN A 76 -13.03 -10.46 10.54
C GLN A 76 -14.34 -10.90 9.89
N GLU A 77 -14.98 -10.04 9.09
CA GLU A 77 -16.19 -10.40 8.37
C GLU A 77 -15.93 -11.49 7.32
N LEU A 78 -14.82 -11.40 6.59
CA LEU A 78 -14.42 -12.44 5.64
C LEU A 78 -14.17 -13.77 6.33
N ILE A 79 -13.46 -13.77 7.47
CA ILE A 79 -13.24 -14.98 8.27
C ILE A 79 -14.55 -15.52 8.86
N ARG A 80 -15.45 -14.64 9.32
CA ARG A 80 -16.74 -15.06 9.87
C ARG A 80 -17.59 -15.77 8.83
N VAL A 81 -17.64 -15.25 7.60
CA VAL A 81 -18.50 -15.77 6.53
C VAL A 81 -17.86 -16.98 5.83
N PHE A 82 -16.56 -16.89 5.52
CA PHE A 82 -15.88 -17.86 4.66
C PHE A 82 -14.85 -18.73 5.38
N GLY A 83 -14.50 -18.42 6.62
CA GLY A 83 -13.37 -19.03 7.30
C GLY A 83 -13.51 -20.53 7.57
N GLN A 84 -14.73 -21.04 7.71
CA GLN A 84 -14.98 -22.48 7.84
C GLN A 84 -14.55 -23.29 6.61
N TYR A 85 -14.55 -22.68 5.42
CA TYR A 85 -14.17 -23.35 4.17
C TYR A 85 -12.66 -23.35 3.95
N LEU A 86 -11.93 -22.44 4.60
CA LEU A 86 -10.50 -22.22 4.40
C LEU A 86 -9.69 -22.46 5.68
N GLU A 87 -10.29 -23.04 6.72
CA GLU A 87 -9.64 -23.31 8.00
C GLU A 87 -8.96 -22.07 8.61
N THR A 88 -9.57 -20.89 8.46
CA THR A 88 -8.98 -19.63 8.95
C THR A 88 -9.42 -19.31 10.37
N GLN A 89 -8.49 -18.88 11.22
CA GLN A 89 -8.77 -18.49 12.61
C GLN A 89 -7.90 -17.33 13.08
N GLU A 90 -8.36 -16.59 14.09
CA GLU A 90 -7.52 -15.65 14.84
C GLU A 90 -6.59 -16.42 15.79
N GLU A 91 -5.30 -16.11 15.73
CA GLU A 91 -4.31 -16.69 16.63
C GLU A 91 -4.37 -16.01 18.01
N LYS A 92 -4.15 -16.80 19.07
CA LYS A 92 -4.06 -16.25 20.43
C LYS A 92 -2.76 -15.44 20.59
N ASN A 93 -2.88 -14.11 20.58
CA ASN A 93 -1.78 -13.19 20.87
C ASN A 93 -2.28 -12.01 21.71
N GLU A 94 -1.56 -11.63 22.76
CA GLU A 94 -1.97 -10.57 23.69
C GLU A 94 -1.69 -9.15 23.17
N THR A 95 -0.77 -9.02 22.22
CA THR A 95 -0.21 -7.71 21.81
C THR A 95 -0.71 -7.26 20.45
N GLU A 96 -0.99 -8.20 19.55
CA GLU A 96 -1.38 -7.93 18.18
C GLU A 96 -2.42 -8.91 17.66
N PHE A 97 -3.17 -8.48 16.64
CA PHE A 97 -4.06 -9.34 15.90
C PHE A 97 -3.26 -10.12 14.86
N ARG A 98 -3.43 -11.44 14.88
CA ARG A 98 -2.85 -12.35 13.90
C ARG A 98 -3.91 -13.33 13.46
N PHE A 99 -3.85 -13.70 12.20
CA PHE A 99 -4.77 -14.62 11.58
C PHE A 99 -3.94 -15.65 10.82
N SER A 100 -4.41 -16.89 10.80
CA SER A 100 -3.79 -17.98 10.06
C SER A 100 -4.76 -18.54 9.03
N ILE A 101 -4.23 -19.04 7.92
CA ILE A 101 -4.93 -19.86 6.93
C ILE A 101 -4.15 -21.16 6.75
N SER A 102 -4.85 -22.28 6.56
CA SER A 102 -4.21 -23.58 6.36
C SER A 102 -3.41 -23.59 5.05
N ASP A 103 -2.17 -24.09 5.12
CA ASP A 103 -1.26 -24.14 3.96
C ASP A 103 -1.82 -24.97 2.80
N CYS A 104 -2.75 -25.90 3.08
CA CYS A 104 -3.43 -26.71 2.06
C CYS A 104 -4.28 -25.87 1.08
N HIS A 105 -4.64 -24.64 1.45
CA HIS A 105 -5.43 -23.74 0.61
C HIS A 105 -4.59 -22.72 -0.18
N LYS A 106 -3.26 -22.72 -0.02
CA LYS A 106 -2.38 -21.75 -0.69
C LYS A 106 -2.52 -21.80 -2.22
N GLU A 107 -2.55 -23.01 -2.80
CA GLU A 107 -2.73 -23.18 -4.25
C GLU A 107 -4.08 -22.63 -4.71
N LEU A 108 -5.15 -22.89 -3.95
CA LEU A 108 -6.49 -22.41 -4.28
C LEU A 108 -6.58 -20.87 -4.22
N LEU A 109 -5.94 -20.24 -3.23
CA LEU A 109 -5.82 -18.79 -3.16
C LEU A 109 -5.03 -18.21 -4.34
N LEU A 110 -3.95 -18.88 -4.76
CA LEU A 110 -3.19 -18.47 -5.93
C LEU A 110 -4.06 -18.54 -7.19
N LYS A 111 -4.86 -19.61 -7.34
CA LYS A 111 -5.86 -19.74 -8.40
C LYS A 111 -6.85 -18.58 -8.36
N ALA A 112 -7.39 -18.23 -7.19
CA ALA A 112 -8.34 -17.11 -7.05
C ALA A 112 -7.74 -15.74 -7.43
N LEU A 113 -6.45 -15.51 -7.16
CA LEU A 113 -5.75 -14.27 -7.53
C LEU A 113 -5.45 -14.16 -9.03
N CYS A 114 -5.44 -15.29 -9.75
CA CYS A 114 -5.24 -15.31 -11.19
C CYS A 114 -6.54 -14.97 -11.95
N VAL A 115 -6.90 -13.68 -11.93
CA VAL A 115 -8.18 -13.17 -12.42
C VAL A 115 -8.37 -13.33 -13.94
N ILE A 116 -9.50 -13.94 -14.30
CA ILE A 116 -9.98 -14.21 -15.65
C ILE A 116 -11.52 -14.30 -15.62
N GLU A 117 -12.23 -13.95 -16.70
CA GLU A 117 -13.69 -14.06 -16.82
C GLU A 117 -14.08 -15.27 -17.70
N PRO A 118 -14.37 -16.44 -17.10
CA PRO A 118 -14.78 -17.66 -17.81
C PRO A 118 -16.04 -17.56 -18.68
N ARG A 119 -16.94 -16.60 -18.39
CA ARG A 119 -18.20 -16.43 -19.12
C ARG A 119 -17.99 -15.77 -20.48
N TRP A 120 -16.88 -15.08 -20.68
CA TRP A 120 -16.54 -14.38 -21.93
C TRP A 120 -15.95 -15.34 -22.97
N ARG A 121 -16.84 -16.15 -23.55
CA ARG A 121 -16.53 -17.10 -24.63
C ARG A 121 -16.91 -16.53 -25.99
N ASN A 122 -16.23 -16.96 -27.05
CA ASN A 122 -16.55 -16.64 -28.44
C ASN A 122 -16.74 -15.13 -28.70
N LEU A 123 -15.85 -14.30 -28.16
CA LEU A 123 -15.91 -12.84 -28.30
C LEU A 123 -15.95 -12.44 -29.79
N ALA A 124 -17.12 -12.00 -30.27
CA ALA A 124 -17.38 -11.75 -31.70
C ALA A 124 -16.88 -10.36 -32.20
N ARG A 125 -16.72 -9.35 -31.33
CA ARG A 125 -15.96 -8.05 -31.41
C ARG A 125 -16.64 -6.91 -30.59
N PRO A 126 -15.96 -5.76 -30.28
CA PRO A 126 -14.51 -5.49 -30.21
C PRO A 126 -14.08 -4.83 -28.87
N MET A 127 -12.77 -4.81 -28.58
CA MET A 127 -12.19 -3.69 -27.81
C MET A 127 -12.54 -2.43 -28.62
N GLN A 128 -13.44 -1.57 -28.12
CA GLN A 128 -14.10 -0.51 -28.91
C GLN A 128 -13.14 0.45 -29.62
N ASP A 129 -11.85 0.42 -29.26
CA ASP A 129 -10.81 1.30 -29.73
C ASP A 129 -9.65 0.57 -30.46
N PHE A 130 -9.77 -0.73 -30.76
CA PHE A 130 -8.68 -1.42 -31.47
C PHE A 130 -8.60 -0.97 -32.94
N SER A 131 -7.74 0.01 -33.21
CA SER A 131 -7.51 0.62 -34.52
C SER A 131 -6.42 -0.07 -35.35
N GLY A 132 -5.95 -1.23 -34.89
CA GLY A 132 -4.86 -1.96 -35.50
C GLY A 132 -5.15 -2.40 -36.93
N SER A 133 -4.11 -2.77 -37.66
CA SER A 133 -4.21 -3.24 -39.05
C SER A 133 -5.19 -4.41 -39.19
N GLU A 134 -5.75 -4.62 -40.38
CA GLU A 134 -6.66 -5.76 -40.65
C GLU A 134 -6.01 -7.10 -40.27
N GLN A 135 -4.70 -7.21 -40.48
CA GLN A 135 -3.90 -8.38 -40.13
C GLN A 135 -3.73 -8.54 -38.63
N ALA A 136 -3.46 -7.46 -37.89
CA ALA A 136 -3.43 -7.48 -36.44
C ALA A 136 -4.80 -7.86 -35.86
N GLN A 137 -5.88 -7.30 -36.41
CA GLN A 137 -7.24 -7.70 -36.03
C GLN A 137 -7.53 -9.17 -36.29
N TRP A 138 -7.16 -9.69 -37.45
CA TRP A 138 -7.30 -11.11 -37.75
C TRP A 138 -6.51 -11.99 -36.78
N LEU A 139 -5.25 -11.61 -36.50
CA LEU A 139 -4.35 -12.31 -35.60
C LEU A 139 -4.91 -12.38 -34.17
N TYR A 140 -5.44 -11.27 -33.66
CA TYR A 140 -6.08 -11.21 -32.37
C TYR A 140 -7.24 -12.22 -32.25
N HIS A 141 -8.03 -12.41 -33.32
CA HIS A 141 -9.12 -13.39 -33.34
C HIS A 141 -8.65 -14.85 -33.39
N GLN A 142 -7.38 -15.12 -33.69
CA GLN A 142 -6.81 -16.46 -33.61
C GLN A 142 -6.38 -16.85 -32.18
N PHE A 143 -6.30 -15.88 -31.27
CA PHE A 143 -5.93 -16.16 -29.88
C PHE A 143 -7.05 -16.93 -29.17
N PRO A 144 -6.71 -17.93 -28.32
CA PRO A 144 -7.68 -18.52 -27.42
C PRO A 144 -8.41 -17.46 -26.59
N ASP A 145 -9.70 -17.64 -26.30
CA ASP A 145 -10.53 -16.67 -25.59
C ASP A 145 -9.90 -16.14 -24.30
N TYR A 146 -9.35 -17.03 -23.46
CA TYR A 146 -8.70 -16.62 -22.21
C TYR A 146 -7.46 -15.74 -22.46
N MET A 147 -6.68 -16.02 -23.52
CA MET A 147 -5.54 -15.20 -23.91
C MET A 147 -5.97 -13.84 -24.45
N ARG A 148 -7.08 -13.79 -25.20
CA ARG A 148 -7.65 -12.52 -25.70
C ARG A 148 -7.95 -11.55 -24.56
N GLN A 149 -8.34 -12.06 -23.39
CA GLN A 149 -8.57 -11.25 -22.20
C GLN A 149 -7.28 -10.77 -21.52
N LEU A 150 -6.14 -11.44 -21.71
CA LEU A 150 -4.87 -11.12 -21.03
C LEU A 150 -3.92 -10.28 -21.89
N VAL A 151 -4.07 -10.31 -23.21
CA VAL A 151 -3.29 -9.52 -24.16
C VAL A 151 -3.87 -8.10 -24.26
N LEU A 152 -3.03 -7.09 -24.05
CA LEU A 152 -3.37 -5.68 -24.24
C LEU A 152 -2.97 -5.23 -25.65
N PRO A 153 -3.93 -4.96 -26.55
CA PRO A 153 -3.63 -4.43 -27.87
C PRO A 153 -3.31 -2.92 -27.82
N GLU A 154 -2.54 -2.45 -28.81
CA GLU A 154 -2.22 -1.03 -29.04
C GLU A 154 -1.63 -0.30 -27.82
N ARG A 155 -0.82 -1.01 -27.02
CA ARG A 155 -0.22 -0.44 -25.81
C ARG A 155 0.74 0.68 -26.18
N GLU A 156 0.53 1.87 -25.63
CA GLU A 156 1.42 3.02 -25.81
C GLU A 156 2.79 2.80 -25.14
N PHE A 157 3.84 3.32 -25.78
CA PHE A 157 5.20 3.32 -25.21
C PHE A 157 5.32 4.18 -23.95
N GLN A 158 4.51 5.24 -23.89
CA GLN A 158 4.26 5.97 -22.66
C GLN A 158 3.46 5.06 -21.75
N ASN A 159 3.88 4.87 -20.49
CA ASN A 159 3.37 3.90 -19.51
C ASN A 159 4.31 2.69 -19.28
N GLY A 160 5.62 2.93 -19.16
CA GLY A 160 6.54 1.94 -18.59
C GLY A 160 6.86 0.73 -19.48
N LEU A 161 6.63 0.83 -20.79
CA LEU A 161 7.16 -0.15 -21.76
C LEU A 161 8.68 -0.06 -21.89
N VAL A 162 9.26 1.13 -21.71
CA VAL A 162 10.70 1.39 -21.85
C VAL A 162 11.25 2.11 -20.61
N ALA A 163 12.51 1.85 -20.28
CA ALA A 163 13.20 2.47 -19.13
C ALA A 163 13.78 3.87 -19.43
N GLY A 164 13.79 4.28 -20.70
CA GLY A 164 14.37 5.54 -21.20
C GLY A 164 13.45 6.77 -21.08
N ASP A 165 13.80 7.85 -21.78
CA ASP A 165 12.96 9.04 -21.87
C ASP A 165 11.73 8.75 -22.76
N GLU A 166 10.58 8.45 -22.14
CA GLU A 166 9.31 8.15 -22.81
C GLU A 166 8.87 9.23 -23.82
N ARG A 167 9.42 10.46 -23.73
CA ARG A 167 9.18 11.54 -24.71
C ARG A 167 9.70 11.20 -26.10
N ASN A 168 10.70 10.33 -26.22
CA ASN A 168 11.25 9.90 -27.51
C ASN A 168 10.27 9.02 -28.31
N PHE A 169 9.28 8.44 -27.64
CA PHE A 169 8.30 7.52 -28.21
C PHE A 169 6.87 8.08 -28.18
N PHE A 170 6.74 9.42 -28.22
CA PHE A 170 5.46 10.11 -28.13
C PHE A 170 4.46 9.58 -29.18
N ARG A 171 3.29 9.10 -28.72
CA ARG A 171 2.22 8.49 -29.53
C ARG A 171 2.59 7.21 -30.30
N GLN A 172 3.73 6.60 -30.02
CA GLN A 172 4.03 5.27 -30.56
C GLN A 172 3.34 4.19 -29.73
N ARG A 173 2.94 3.10 -30.39
CA ARG A 173 2.23 1.96 -29.81
C ARG A 173 2.83 0.66 -30.31
N VAL A 174 2.69 -0.39 -29.51
CA VAL A 174 2.91 -1.77 -29.96
C VAL A 174 1.60 -2.44 -30.29
N ASP A 175 1.57 -3.36 -31.25
CA ASP A 175 0.31 -4.01 -31.66
C ASP A 175 -0.30 -4.83 -30.53
N PHE A 176 0.51 -5.63 -29.82
CA PHE A 176 0.07 -6.38 -28.65
C PHE A 176 1.16 -6.48 -27.58
N ALA A 177 0.75 -6.37 -26.32
CA ALA A 177 1.61 -6.61 -25.16
C ALA A 177 0.96 -7.62 -24.20
N LEU A 178 1.75 -8.55 -23.68
CA LEU A 178 1.36 -9.50 -22.64
C LEU A 178 2.38 -9.45 -21.51
N GLU A 179 1.89 -9.28 -20.28
CA GLU A 179 2.73 -9.16 -19.09
C GLU A 179 2.12 -9.96 -17.94
N THR A 180 2.84 -10.97 -17.47
CA THR A 180 2.44 -11.81 -16.34
C THR A 180 3.27 -11.49 -15.10
N TYR A 181 2.76 -11.85 -13.92
CA TYR A 181 3.49 -11.63 -12.66
C TYR A 181 4.74 -12.51 -12.54
N SER A 182 4.75 -13.66 -13.21
CA SER A 182 5.84 -14.64 -13.24
C SER A 182 7.02 -14.17 -14.10
N GLY A 183 6.92 -13.00 -14.74
CA GLY A 183 7.99 -12.38 -15.51
C GLY A 183 7.91 -12.65 -17.02
N CYS A 184 6.84 -13.30 -17.50
CA CYS A 184 6.61 -13.45 -18.93
C CYS A 184 6.15 -12.10 -19.51
N ARG A 185 7.00 -11.49 -20.34
CA ARG A 185 6.79 -10.16 -20.94
C ARG A 185 7.02 -10.26 -22.44
N TRP A 186 5.94 -10.18 -23.20
CA TRP A 186 5.96 -10.30 -24.66
C TRP A 186 5.38 -9.10 -25.36
N ILE A 187 6.02 -8.73 -26.45
CA ILE A 187 5.49 -7.80 -27.44
C ILE A 187 5.38 -8.54 -28.76
N LEU A 188 4.19 -8.45 -29.38
CA LEU A 188 3.92 -8.99 -30.70
C LEU A 188 3.64 -7.83 -31.64
N GLU A 189 4.38 -7.79 -32.75
CA GLU A 189 4.27 -6.77 -33.81
C GLU A 189 3.92 -7.42 -35.13
N VAL A 190 3.05 -6.79 -35.90
CA VAL A 190 2.63 -7.23 -37.22
C VAL A 190 3.25 -6.31 -38.28
N ASP A 191 4.35 -6.77 -38.86
CA ASP A 191 5.12 -5.97 -39.83
C ASP A 191 4.43 -5.96 -41.20
N GLY A 192 4.18 -4.76 -41.71
CA GLY A 192 3.73 -4.52 -43.08
C GLY A 192 4.88 -4.49 -44.11
N LYS A 193 4.56 -4.33 -45.40
CA LYS A 193 5.57 -4.21 -46.48
C LYS A 193 6.40 -2.90 -46.44
N GLN A 194 6.09 -1.98 -45.53
CA GLN A 194 6.68 -0.63 -45.45
C GLN A 194 8.01 -0.55 -44.67
N HIS A 195 8.47 -1.62 -44.00
CA HIS A 195 9.74 -1.67 -43.26
C HIS A 195 11.02 -1.77 -44.14
N GLN A 196 10.96 -1.38 -45.41
CA GLN A 196 12.09 -1.50 -46.36
C GLN A 196 12.88 -0.19 -46.55
N GLU A 197 12.50 0.91 -45.89
CA GLU A 197 13.26 2.16 -45.90
C GLU A 197 14.32 2.19 -44.78
N LEU A 198 15.57 2.48 -45.13
CA LEU A 198 16.73 2.45 -44.21
C LEU A 198 16.55 3.32 -42.96
N SER A 199 15.93 4.50 -43.09
CA SER A 199 15.71 5.45 -41.99
C SER A 199 14.64 5.00 -40.99
N GLN A 200 13.69 4.16 -41.43
CA GLN A 200 12.66 3.58 -40.57
C GLN A 200 13.21 2.36 -39.82
N ALA A 201 14.05 1.56 -40.49
CA ALA A 201 14.73 0.41 -39.87
C ALA A 201 15.64 0.82 -38.70
N GLU A 202 16.36 1.95 -38.79
CA GLU A 202 17.18 2.46 -37.68
C GLU A 202 16.34 2.85 -36.46
N LYS A 203 15.15 3.45 -36.67
CA LYS A 203 14.23 3.81 -35.58
C LYS A 203 13.60 2.58 -34.93
N ASP A 204 13.22 1.59 -35.74
CA ASP A 204 12.67 0.33 -35.26
C ASP A 204 13.72 -0.45 -34.45
N ASN A 205 14.99 -0.46 -34.87
CA ASN A 205 16.06 -1.10 -34.11
C ASN A 205 16.29 -0.43 -32.74
N LEU A 206 16.31 0.90 -32.68
CA LEU A 206 16.44 1.62 -31.40
C LEU A 206 15.26 1.31 -30.46
N ARG A 207 14.04 1.24 -31.01
CA ARG A 207 12.84 0.87 -30.26
C ARG A 207 12.91 -0.55 -29.72
N ASP A 208 13.33 -1.48 -30.56
CA ASP A 208 13.44 -2.91 -30.22
C ASP A 208 14.56 -3.15 -29.20
N ASP A 209 15.63 -2.38 -29.25
CA ASP A 209 16.71 -2.41 -28.27
C ASP A 209 16.24 -1.83 -26.93
N ASP A 210 15.47 -0.74 -26.92
CA ASP A 210 14.89 -0.19 -25.70
C ASP A 210 13.88 -1.14 -25.03
N LEU A 211 13.08 -1.86 -25.83
CA LEU A 211 12.18 -2.90 -25.33
C LEU A 211 12.97 -4.08 -24.74
N ARG A 212 14.02 -4.54 -25.43
CA ARG A 212 14.87 -5.63 -24.94
C ARG A 212 15.65 -5.24 -23.68
N ASN A 213 16.14 -4.00 -23.60
CA ASN A 213 16.77 -3.44 -22.41
C ASN A 213 15.80 -3.33 -21.23
N ALA A 214 14.49 -3.28 -21.51
CA ALA A 214 13.43 -3.33 -20.52
C ALA A 214 12.88 -4.75 -20.32
N ASP A 215 13.63 -5.81 -20.67
CA ASP A 215 13.29 -7.23 -20.49
C ASP A 215 12.03 -7.71 -21.24
N TRP A 216 11.68 -7.05 -22.36
CA TRP A 216 10.61 -7.54 -23.23
C TRP A 216 11.13 -8.51 -24.29
N GLN A 217 10.40 -9.62 -24.47
CA GLN A 217 10.60 -10.55 -25.56
C GLN A 217 9.80 -10.07 -26.77
N LEU A 218 10.49 -9.67 -27.83
CA LEU A 218 9.87 -9.15 -29.04
C LEU A 218 9.71 -10.24 -30.10
N LYS A 219 8.50 -10.41 -30.62
CA LYS A 219 8.19 -11.24 -31.78
C LYS A 219 7.56 -10.37 -32.87
N ARG A 220 8.26 -10.21 -33.98
CA ARG A 220 7.71 -9.62 -35.20
C ARG A 220 7.17 -10.74 -36.10
N ILE A 221 5.95 -10.58 -36.61
CA ILE A 221 5.33 -11.49 -37.57
C ILE A 221 5.08 -10.72 -38.86
N LYS A 222 5.62 -11.20 -39.98
CA LYS A 222 5.37 -10.56 -41.27
C LYS A 222 3.94 -10.83 -41.72
N THR A 223 3.30 -9.82 -42.30
CA THR A 223 1.97 -9.96 -42.92
C THR A 223 1.85 -11.16 -43.87
N SER A 224 2.92 -11.51 -44.60
CA SER A 224 2.97 -12.67 -45.51
C SER A 224 2.97 -14.03 -44.80
N GLU A 225 3.45 -14.09 -43.56
CA GLU A 225 3.50 -15.32 -42.74
C GLU A 225 2.13 -15.61 -42.12
N ILE A 226 1.41 -14.55 -41.73
CA ILE A 226 0.05 -14.61 -41.16
C ILE A 226 -0.95 -15.28 -42.12
N GLN A 227 -0.86 -14.96 -43.43
CA GLN A 227 -1.79 -15.47 -44.43
C GLN A 227 -1.57 -16.95 -44.80
N ASN A 228 -0.38 -17.51 -44.52
CA ASN A 228 0.02 -18.82 -45.06
C ASN A 228 0.32 -19.89 -43.99
N HIS A 229 0.61 -19.52 -42.73
CA HIS A 229 1.04 -20.49 -41.71
C HIS A 229 0.48 -20.23 -40.29
N PRO A 230 -0.68 -20.81 -39.95
CA PRO A 230 -1.18 -20.84 -38.56
C PRO A 230 -0.22 -21.54 -37.58
N ALA A 231 0.69 -22.39 -38.08
CA ALA A 231 1.68 -23.12 -37.29
C ALA A 231 2.66 -22.21 -36.53
N VAL A 232 3.00 -21.03 -37.07
CA VAL A 232 3.88 -20.06 -36.38
C VAL A 232 3.27 -19.59 -35.06
N LEU A 233 1.94 -19.49 -35.01
CA LEU A 233 1.22 -19.15 -33.80
C LEU A 233 1.23 -20.33 -32.83
N SER A 234 1.14 -21.57 -33.31
CA SER A 234 1.16 -22.75 -32.43
C SER A 234 2.47 -22.90 -31.64
N GLU A 235 3.62 -22.63 -32.26
CA GLU A 235 4.92 -22.63 -31.55
C GLU A 235 5.00 -21.50 -30.51
N PHE A 236 4.48 -20.32 -30.85
CA PHE A 236 4.40 -19.19 -29.91
C PHE A 236 3.46 -19.49 -28.73
N TRP A 237 2.31 -20.11 -28.97
CA TRP A 237 1.41 -20.52 -27.88
C TRP A 237 2.04 -21.59 -26.99
N GLN A 238 2.80 -22.51 -27.60
CA GLN A 238 3.50 -23.53 -26.85
C GLN A 238 4.61 -22.95 -25.98
N SER A 239 5.33 -21.91 -26.43
CA SER A 239 6.31 -21.23 -25.58
C SER A 239 5.65 -20.50 -24.40
N LEU A 240 4.49 -19.87 -24.61
CA LEU A 240 3.71 -19.24 -23.56
C LEU A 240 3.09 -20.23 -22.57
N SER A 241 2.79 -21.46 -23.01
CA SER A 241 2.16 -22.48 -22.17
C SER A 241 3.01 -22.98 -20.99
N GLN A 242 4.30 -22.63 -20.96
CA GLN A 242 5.21 -22.93 -19.85
C GLN A 242 5.08 -21.93 -18.68
N ASP A 243 4.41 -20.80 -18.90
CA ASP A 243 4.18 -19.81 -17.85
C ASP A 243 3.11 -20.27 -16.87
N GLU A 244 3.45 -20.28 -15.58
CA GLU A 244 2.57 -20.75 -14.50
C GLU A 244 1.25 -19.96 -14.44
N PHE A 245 1.29 -18.63 -14.57
CA PHE A 245 0.10 -17.78 -14.55
C PHE A 245 -0.83 -18.08 -15.73
N LEU A 246 -0.27 -18.25 -16.93
CA LEU A 246 -1.08 -18.63 -18.09
C LEU A 246 -1.69 -20.03 -17.95
N GLY A 247 -0.96 -20.97 -17.32
CA GLY A 247 -1.48 -22.30 -16.97
C GLY A 247 -2.67 -22.22 -16.01
N ILE A 248 -2.53 -21.46 -14.92
CA ILE A 248 -3.59 -21.29 -13.91
C ILE A 248 -4.80 -20.55 -14.50
N THR A 249 -4.60 -19.46 -15.24
CA THR A 249 -5.70 -18.70 -15.85
C THR A 249 -6.46 -19.53 -16.88
N LYS A 250 -5.77 -20.39 -17.65
CA LYS A 250 -6.43 -21.36 -18.53
C LYS A 250 -7.25 -22.37 -17.74
N GLU A 251 -6.73 -22.90 -16.63
CA GLU A 251 -7.47 -23.80 -15.75
C GLU A 251 -8.75 -23.13 -15.24
N ASN A 252 -8.61 -21.94 -14.63
CA ASN A 252 -9.71 -21.13 -14.12
C ASN A 252 -10.77 -20.81 -15.19
N TYR A 253 -10.34 -20.52 -16.42
CA TYR A 253 -11.24 -20.28 -17.56
C TYR A 253 -12.07 -21.53 -17.92
N THR A 254 -11.46 -22.72 -17.83
CA THR A 254 -12.15 -23.98 -18.14
C THR A 254 -12.98 -24.54 -16.99
N ARG A 255 -12.53 -24.30 -15.74
CA ARG A 255 -13.14 -24.79 -14.50
C ARG A 255 -13.24 -23.62 -13.51
N PRO A 256 -14.32 -22.82 -13.61
CA PRO A 256 -14.50 -21.66 -12.76
C PRO A 256 -14.54 -22.01 -11.28
N LEU A 257 -13.81 -21.25 -10.46
CA LEU A 257 -13.69 -21.52 -9.02
C LEU A 257 -15.02 -21.44 -8.26
N TRP A 258 -15.95 -20.60 -8.71
CA TRP A 258 -17.26 -20.41 -8.08
C TRP A 258 -18.20 -21.63 -8.20
N GLU A 259 -17.84 -22.66 -8.97
CA GLU A 259 -18.59 -23.91 -9.06
C GLU A 259 -18.58 -24.72 -7.75
N SER A 260 -17.63 -24.44 -6.84
CA SER A 260 -17.55 -25.06 -5.51
C SER A 260 -17.63 -24.02 -4.40
N ASP A 261 -18.14 -24.39 -3.23
CA ASP A 261 -18.25 -23.47 -2.09
C ASP A 261 -16.86 -23.03 -1.58
N VAL A 262 -15.89 -23.95 -1.57
CA VAL A 262 -14.51 -23.64 -1.16
C VAL A 262 -13.83 -22.72 -2.19
N GLY A 263 -14.05 -22.94 -3.49
CA GLY A 263 -13.53 -22.05 -4.53
C GLY A 263 -14.18 -20.67 -4.52
N LEU A 264 -15.49 -20.59 -4.24
CA LEU A 264 -16.18 -19.31 -4.03
C LEU A 264 -15.67 -18.58 -2.78
N ALA A 265 -15.45 -19.31 -1.67
CA ALA A 265 -14.83 -18.76 -0.47
C ALA A 265 -13.41 -18.23 -0.75
N ALA A 266 -12.61 -18.95 -1.54
CA ALA A 266 -11.29 -18.50 -1.97
C ALA A 266 -11.35 -17.22 -2.82
N LEU A 267 -12.30 -17.12 -3.76
CA LEU A 267 -12.54 -15.90 -4.53
C LEU A 267 -12.86 -14.72 -3.62
N HIS A 268 -13.74 -14.91 -2.64
CA HIS A 268 -14.10 -13.84 -1.72
C HIS A 268 -12.93 -13.41 -0.83
N VAL A 269 -12.23 -14.35 -0.19
CA VAL A 269 -11.09 -14.02 0.69
C VAL A 269 -9.93 -13.40 -0.08
N ALA A 270 -9.71 -13.80 -1.34
CA ALA A 270 -8.66 -13.25 -2.18
C ALA A 270 -9.01 -11.89 -2.80
N LEU A 271 -10.24 -11.72 -3.35
CA LEU A 271 -10.58 -10.60 -4.23
C LEU A 271 -11.52 -9.56 -3.60
N THR A 272 -12.35 -9.91 -2.61
CA THR A 272 -13.25 -8.95 -1.93
C THR A 272 -12.49 -7.76 -1.33
N PRO A 273 -11.32 -7.95 -0.65
CA PRO A 273 -10.53 -6.82 -0.17
C PRO A 273 -10.11 -5.85 -1.28
N PHE A 274 -9.65 -6.36 -2.43
CA PHE A 274 -9.29 -5.52 -3.57
C PHE A 274 -10.51 -4.77 -4.13
N ALA A 275 -11.66 -5.44 -4.26
CA ALA A 275 -12.90 -4.83 -4.72
C ALA A 275 -13.36 -3.68 -3.79
N ILE A 276 -13.30 -3.89 -2.47
CA ILE A 276 -13.59 -2.87 -1.46
C ILE A 276 -12.67 -1.66 -1.63
N ALA A 277 -11.36 -1.87 -1.77
CA ALA A 277 -10.41 -0.77 -1.95
C ALA A 277 -10.73 0.06 -3.21
N ARG A 278 -11.06 -0.61 -4.33
CA ARG A 278 -11.43 0.04 -5.59
C ARG A 278 -12.71 0.86 -5.44
N LEU A 279 -13.75 0.30 -4.82
CA LEU A 279 -15.00 1.01 -4.54
C LEU A 279 -14.76 2.24 -3.66
N GLN A 280 -14.03 2.08 -2.56
CA GLN A 280 -13.72 3.19 -1.66
C GLN A 280 -12.92 4.29 -2.36
N ASN A 281 -11.93 3.93 -3.18
CA ASN A 281 -11.15 4.89 -3.97
C ASN A 281 -12.05 5.66 -4.96
N VAL A 282 -12.93 4.96 -5.67
CA VAL A 282 -13.91 5.58 -6.58
C VAL A 282 -14.87 6.51 -5.82
N ILE A 283 -15.43 6.09 -4.68
CA ILE A 283 -16.33 6.93 -3.89
C ILE A 283 -15.60 8.18 -3.36
N VAL A 284 -14.37 8.06 -2.86
CA VAL A 284 -13.57 9.21 -2.42
C VAL A 284 -13.29 10.15 -3.58
N ARG A 285 -12.98 9.63 -4.77
CA ARG A 285 -12.82 10.44 -5.99
C ARG A 285 -14.09 11.18 -6.35
N LEU A 286 -15.24 10.51 -6.37
CA LEU A 286 -16.54 11.15 -6.66
C LEU A 286 -16.88 12.26 -5.64
N LEU A 287 -16.50 12.09 -4.37
CA LEU A 287 -16.62 13.13 -3.35
C LEU A 287 -15.66 14.31 -3.59
N GLN A 288 -14.42 14.05 -4.00
CA GLN A 288 -13.43 15.08 -4.32
C GLN A 288 -13.83 15.89 -5.55
N GLU A 289 -14.38 15.23 -6.55
CA GLU A 289 -14.85 15.86 -7.79
C GLU A 289 -16.18 16.59 -7.61
N GLY A 290 -16.90 16.32 -6.51
CA GLY A 290 -18.18 16.97 -6.19
C GLY A 290 -19.39 16.32 -6.86
N ALA A 291 -19.26 15.10 -7.38
CA ALA A 291 -20.35 14.31 -7.96
C ALA A 291 -21.38 13.87 -6.91
N ILE A 292 -20.90 13.63 -5.69
CA ILE A 292 -21.70 13.39 -4.48
C ILE A 292 -21.15 14.22 -3.32
N SER A 293 -21.93 14.37 -2.25
CA SER A 293 -21.53 15.16 -1.08
C SER A 293 -21.88 14.46 0.24
N LEU A 294 -20.96 14.55 1.21
CA LEU A 294 -21.20 14.12 2.59
C LEU A 294 -22.27 14.97 3.31
N ARG A 295 -22.72 16.09 2.71
CA ARG A 295 -23.77 16.95 3.28
C ARG A 295 -25.18 16.57 2.78
N GLN A 296 -25.29 15.66 1.82
CA GLN A 296 -26.59 15.16 1.35
C GLN A 296 -27.30 14.39 2.47
N SER A 297 -28.62 14.34 2.41
CA SER A 297 -29.41 13.51 3.33
C SER A 297 -29.28 12.02 3.00
N ALA A 298 -29.16 11.69 1.71
CA ALA A 298 -29.00 10.33 1.24
C ALA A 298 -28.27 10.26 -0.12
N TRP A 299 -27.67 9.11 -0.40
CA TRP A 299 -27.18 8.66 -1.70
C TRP A 299 -28.03 7.48 -2.15
N ASN A 300 -28.64 7.57 -3.32
CA ASN A 300 -29.32 6.44 -3.95
C ASN A 300 -28.32 5.78 -4.90
N VAL A 301 -27.90 4.56 -4.56
CA VAL A 301 -26.82 3.85 -5.27
C VAL A 301 -27.36 2.53 -5.81
N ALA A 302 -27.29 2.34 -7.12
CA ALA A 302 -27.44 1.02 -7.73
C ALA A 302 -26.05 0.44 -8.02
N VAL A 303 -25.86 -0.84 -7.74
CA VAL A 303 -24.61 -1.54 -8.02
C VAL A 303 -24.85 -2.87 -8.73
N PHE A 304 -24.09 -3.10 -9.78
CA PHE A 304 -23.96 -4.39 -10.45
C PHE A 304 -22.70 -5.08 -9.94
N GLU A 305 -22.87 -6.06 -9.06
CA GLU A 305 -21.80 -6.90 -8.56
C GLU A 305 -21.66 -8.12 -9.49
N GLN A 306 -20.67 -8.06 -10.38
CA GLN A 306 -20.52 -9.08 -11.43
C GLN A 306 -19.87 -10.37 -10.94
N ASP A 307 -19.19 -10.34 -9.79
CA ASP A 307 -18.44 -11.47 -9.21
C ASP A 307 -18.45 -11.47 -7.67
N VAL A 308 -17.71 -10.59 -7.00
CA VAL A 308 -17.66 -10.61 -5.53
C VAL A 308 -18.67 -9.64 -4.91
N ALA A 309 -19.56 -10.19 -4.06
CA ALA A 309 -20.42 -9.38 -3.20
C ALA A 309 -19.57 -8.60 -2.18
N CYS A 310 -19.59 -7.27 -2.24
CA CYS A 310 -18.66 -6.46 -1.45
C CYS A 310 -19.12 -5.03 -1.13
N THR A 311 -20.07 -4.48 -1.87
CA THR A 311 -20.39 -3.05 -1.89
C THR A 311 -21.00 -2.56 -0.58
N ALA A 312 -21.90 -3.35 0.02
CA ALA A 312 -22.47 -3.02 1.33
C ALA A 312 -21.37 -2.94 2.40
N LEU A 313 -20.46 -3.93 2.42
CA LEU A 313 -19.32 -3.97 3.33
C LEU A 313 -18.33 -2.83 3.04
N ALA A 314 -18.12 -2.47 1.77
CA ALA A 314 -17.24 -1.37 1.36
C ALA A 314 -17.72 -0.01 1.88
N PHE A 315 -19.03 0.28 1.76
CA PHE A 315 -19.63 1.48 2.32
C PHE A 315 -19.57 1.49 3.84
N ASP A 316 -19.88 0.37 4.49
CA ASP A 316 -19.84 0.28 5.96
C ASP A 316 -18.44 0.58 6.51
N ASP A 317 -17.42 -0.07 5.95
CA ASP A 317 -16.02 0.17 6.31
C ASP A 317 -15.59 1.63 6.06
N LEU A 318 -16.01 2.23 4.94
CA LEU A 318 -15.73 3.63 4.63
C LEU A 318 -16.37 4.58 5.65
N PHE A 319 -17.62 4.34 6.05
CA PHE A 319 -18.29 5.15 7.06
C PHE A 319 -17.69 4.99 8.45
N GLN A 320 -17.20 3.80 8.81
CA GLN A 320 -16.43 3.61 10.04
C GLN A 320 -15.15 4.43 10.02
N LEU A 321 -14.41 4.43 8.90
CA LEU A 321 -13.21 5.25 8.74
C LEU A 321 -13.51 6.76 8.84
N LEU A 322 -14.53 7.24 8.11
CA LEU A 322 -15.01 8.62 8.15
C LEU A 322 -15.42 9.05 9.56
N ARG A 323 -16.22 8.21 10.25
CA ARG A 323 -16.68 8.48 11.61
C ARG A 323 -15.52 8.66 12.56
N ASN A 324 -14.54 7.76 12.53
CA ASN A 324 -13.38 7.85 13.41
C ASN A 324 -12.56 9.13 13.15
N LEU A 325 -12.41 9.57 11.88
CA LEU A 325 -11.79 10.85 11.56
C LEU A 325 -12.59 12.05 12.10
N TYR A 326 -13.92 12.06 11.94
CA TYR A 326 -14.78 13.12 12.47
C TYR A 326 -14.77 13.19 14.00
N VAL A 327 -14.75 12.04 14.67
CA VAL A 327 -14.60 11.98 16.13
C VAL A 327 -13.27 12.60 16.55
N LEU A 328 -12.16 12.30 15.86
CA LEU A 328 -10.86 12.94 16.15
C LEU A 328 -10.93 14.47 16.02
N LEU A 329 -11.71 14.98 15.07
CA LEU A 329 -11.99 16.42 14.91
C LEU A 329 -12.93 17.01 15.99
N GLY A 330 -13.45 16.19 16.89
CA GLY A 330 -14.42 16.61 17.91
C GLY A 330 -15.82 16.87 17.34
N LYS A 331 -16.14 16.27 16.18
CA LYS A 331 -17.41 16.46 15.48
C LYS A 331 -18.35 15.29 15.67
N LYS A 332 -19.66 15.61 15.62
CA LYS A 332 -20.72 14.60 15.62
C LYS A 332 -20.92 14.03 14.23
N GLU A 333 -21.36 12.78 14.20
CA GLU A 333 -21.71 12.05 12.99
C GLU A 333 -22.92 12.70 12.28
N SER A 334 -22.71 13.16 11.05
CA SER A 334 -23.76 13.65 10.16
C SER A 334 -23.41 13.25 8.73
N PHE A 335 -23.59 11.97 8.43
CA PHE A 335 -23.32 11.39 7.12
C PHE A 335 -24.63 11.03 6.39
N PRO A 336 -24.63 11.00 5.04
CA PRO A 336 -25.79 10.60 4.26
C PRO A 336 -26.17 9.15 4.54
N LYS A 337 -27.46 8.84 4.41
CA LYS A 337 -27.90 7.44 4.26
C LYS A 337 -27.54 6.92 2.87
N VAL A 338 -27.09 5.69 2.75
CA VAL A 338 -26.87 5.01 1.47
C VAL A 338 -28.01 4.02 1.27
N ASN A 339 -28.90 4.36 0.33
CA ASN A 339 -29.92 3.45 -0.15
C ASN A 339 -29.29 2.62 -1.26
N LEU A 340 -28.77 1.45 -0.88
CA LEU A 340 -28.03 0.56 -1.78
C LEU A 340 -28.98 -0.47 -2.40
N SER A 341 -28.88 -0.57 -3.72
CA SER A 341 -29.68 -1.42 -4.58
C SER A 341 -28.73 -2.35 -5.32
N VAL A 342 -28.68 -3.63 -4.92
CA VAL A 342 -27.66 -4.59 -5.40
C VAL A 342 -28.24 -5.55 -6.42
N LEU A 343 -27.48 -5.77 -7.50
CA LEU A 343 -27.78 -6.66 -8.60
C LEU A 343 -26.61 -7.60 -8.84
N ASN A 344 -26.88 -8.90 -8.80
CA ASN A 344 -25.87 -9.93 -8.96
C ASN A 344 -26.06 -10.64 -10.30
N THR A 345 -24.96 -11.16 -10.84
CA THR A 345 -25.03 -12.16 -11.91
C THR A 345 -25.51 -13.50 -11.37
N GLU A 346 -26.09 -14.34 -12.21
CA GLU A 346 -26.70 -15.61 -11.80
C GLU A 346 -25.73 -16.49 -11.00
N GLU A 347 -24.47 -16.61 -11.44
CA GLU A 347 -23.46 -17.46 -10.80
C GLU A 347 -23.07 -16.98 -9.39
N PHE A 348 -23.23 -15.68 -9.14
CA PHE A 348 -22.88 -15.02 -7.88
C PHE A 348 -24.10 -14.54 -7.11
N ASN A 349 -25.31 -14.97 -7.51
CA ASN A 349 -26.55 -14.64 -6.83
C ASN A 349 -26.79 -15.52 -5.59
N ARG A 350 -25.72 -15.75 -4.81
CA ARG A 350 -25.79 -16.43 -3.51
C ARG A 350 -25.80 -15.37 -2.42
N PRO A 351 -26.75 -15.39 -1.48
CA PRO A 351 -26.83 -14.37 -0.45
C PRO A 351 -25.59 -14.43 0.45
N VAL A 352 -24.91 -13.29 0.60
CA VAL A 352 -23.83 -13.11 1.56
C VAL A 352 -24.30 -12.18 2.66
N GLU A 353 -24.46 -12.72 3.87
CA GLU A 353 -24.97 -11.98 5.02
C GLU A 353 -23.81 -11.28 5.77
N TRP A 354 -23.52 -10.05 5.37
CA TRP A 354 -22.58 -9.17 6.08
C TRP A 354 -23.18 -8.61 7.36
N GLN A 355 -22.41 -8.53 8.45
CA GLN A 355 -22.83 -7.81 9.66
C GLN A 355 -22.51 -6.33 9.51
N ILE A 356 -23.44 -5.60 8.88
CA ILE A 356 -23.33 -4.15 8.67
C ILE A 356 -23.47 -3.41 10.01
N ARG A 357 -22.42 -2.69 10.41
CA ARG A 357 -22.32 -1.95 11.68
C ARG A 357 -22.83 -0.52 11.57
N SER A 358 -22.67 0.11 10.40
CA SER A 358 -23.12 1.48 10.16
C SER A 358 -24.63 1.55 9.99
N LYS A 359 -25.25 2.49 10.72
CA LYS A 359 -26.67 2.86 10.55
C LYS A 359 -26.95 3.59 9.23
N ASN A 360 -25.90 3.99 8.51
CA ASN A 360 -26.03 4.75 7.27
C ASN A 360 -26.27 3.85 6.06
N VAL A 361 -25.94 2.56 6.12
CA VAL A 361 -26.02 1.67 4.95
C VAL A 361 -27.31 0.86 5.01
N HIS A 362 -28.19 1.08 4.05
CA HIS A 362 -29.45 0.35 3.91
C HIS A 362 -29.42 -0.43 2.61
N VAL A 363 -29.37 -1.76 2.72
CA VAL A 363 -29.32 -2.66 1.56
C VAL A 363 -30.73 -3.10 1.20
N SER A 364 -31.07 -2.96 -0.07
CA SER A 364 -32.26 -3.51 -0.70
C SER A 364 -31.83 -4.36 -1.89
N THR A 365 -32.40 -5.55 -2.02
CA THR A 365 -32.22 -6.38 -3.21
C THR A 365 -33.21 -5.90 -4.26
N ILE A 366 -32.72 -5.58 -5.47
CA ILE A 366 -33.59 -5.31 -6.60
C ILE A 366 -33.91 -6.65 -7.28
N GLY A 367 -35.18 -6.88 -7.65
CA GLY A 367 -35.55 -7.88 -8.65
C GLY A 367 -35.09 -7.47 -10.06
N GLU A 368 -35.67 -8.06 -11.11
CA GLU A 368 -35.37 -7.67 -12.50
C GLU A 368 -35.52 -6.15 -12.69
N ILE A 369 -34.43 -5.48 -13.07
CA ILE A 369 -34.42 -4.06 -13.47
C ILE A 369 -35.26 -3.89 -14.74
N GLY A 370 -36.10 -2.87 -14.81
CA GLY A 370 -36.88 -2.56 -16.02
C GLY A 370 -38.38 -2.37 -15.80
N GLY A 371 -38.82 -2.16 -14.55
CA GLY A 371 -40.18 -1.74 -14.27
C GLY A 371 -40.39 -0.26 -14.63
N LYS A 372 -41.60 0.12 -15.08
CA LYS A 372 -41.97 1.50 -15.47
C LYS A 372 -41.90 2.55 -14.33
N ALA A 373 -41.38 2.22 -13.15
CA ALA A 373 -41.30 3.09 -11.98
C ALA A 373 -40.01 2.88 -11.18
N ASP A 374 -38.89 2.52 -11.83
CA ASP A 374 -37.62 2.38 -11.12
C ASP A 374 -37.12 3.75 -10.62
N PRO A 375 -36.64 3.84 -9.36
CA PRO A 375 -36.16 5.10 -8.79
C PRO A 375 -34.91 5.59 -9.54
N LYS A 376 -34.83 6.90 -9.81
CA LYS A 376 -33.61 7.51 -10.35
C LYS A 376 -32.48 7.42 -9.32
N TYR A 377 -31.32 6.92 -9.72
CA TYR A 377 -30.15 6.80 -8.86
C TYR A 377 -29.21 8.00 -8.97
N ASP A 378 -28.52 8.34 -7.88
CA ASP A 378 -27.45 9.33 -7.87
C ASP A 378 -26.15 8.75 -8.45
N ILE A 379 -25.91 7.47 -8.17
CA ILE A 379 -24.73 6.72 -8.60
C ILE A 379 -25.15 5.35 -9.12
N VAL A 380 -24.63 4.96 -10.28
CA VAL A 380 -24.64 3.57 -10.75
C VAL A 380 -23.21 3.07 -10.80
N LEU A 381 -22.93 2.01 -10.04
CA LEU A 381 -21.64 1.33 -10.03
C LEU A 381 -21.76 -0.01 -10.74
N ASP A 382 -20.78 -0.36 -11.57
CA ASP A 382 -20.65 -1.70 -12.12
C ASP A 382 -19.23 -2.17 -11.86
N ILE A 383 -19.09 -3.17 -10.98
CA ILE A 383 -17.80 -3.67 -10.53
C ILE A 383 -17.62 -5.14 -10.92
N SER A 384 -16.43 -5.42 -11.45
CA SER A 384 -15.94 -6.78 -11.66
C SER A 384 -14.45 -6.85 -11.39
N MET A 385 -14.05 -7.85 -10.61
CA MET A 385 -12.67 -8.22 -10.40
C MET A 385 -12.15 -9.15 -11.49
N LEU A 386 -13.01 -9.99 -12.07
CA LEU A 386 -12.65 -10.98 -13.08
C LEU A 386 -12.53 -10.39 -14.49
N ARG A 387 -13.31 -9.35 -14.80
CA ARG A 387 -13.24 -8.67 -16.09
C ARG A 387 -12.11 -7.65 -16.13
N ARG A 388 -11.43 -7.62 -17.27
CA ARG A 388 -10.33 -6.71 -17.53
C ARG A 388 -10.79 -5.43 -18.22
N PHE A 389 -10.02 -4.36 -18.04
CA PHE A 389 -10.33 -3.05 -18.57
C PHE A 389 -10.24 -3.00 -20.11
N GLY A 390 -11.11 -2.25 -20.80
CA GLY A 390 -11.11 -2.11 -22.26
C GLY A 390 -12.06 -3.06 -23.00
N PHE A 391 -12.63 -4.03 -22.31
CA PHE A 391 -13.63 -4.97 -22.85
C PHE A 391 -15.07 -4.60 -22.48
N GLU A 392 -15.31 -3.36 -22.04
CA GLU A 392 -16.61 -2.94 -21.55
C GLU A 392 -17.52 -2.37 -22.65
N GLN A 393 -18.82 -2.60 -22.52
CA GLN A 393 -19.86 -1.77 -23.11
C GLN A 393 -20.77 -1.32 -21.98
N LEU A 394 -20.99 -0.01 -21.84
CA LEU A 394 -22.10 0.45 -21.01
C LEU A 394 -23.39 0.03 -21.70
N ASN A 395 -24.22 -0.73 -20.98
CA ASN A 395 -25.53 -1.08 -21.49
C ASN A 395 -26.48 0.14 -21.37
N GLU A 396 -27.47 0.23 -22.27
CA GLU A 396 -28.48 1.31 -22.21
C GLU A 396 -29.23 1.32 -20.88
N VAL A 397 -29.33 0.16 -20.23
CA VAL A 397 -29.95 -0.05 -18.91
C VAL A 397 -29.25 0.81 -17.84
N GLN A 398 -27.93 0.72 -17.69
CA GLN A 398 -27.17 1.48 -16.70
C GLN A 398 -27.34 2.99 -16.87
N ARG A 399 -27.38 3.48 -18.11
CA ARG A 399 -27.63 4.89 -18.40
C ARG A 399 -29.06 5.30 -18.06
N SER A 400 -30.03 4.45 -18.36
CA SER A 400 -31.45 4.73 -18.07
C SER A 400 -31.73 4.85 -16.57
N LEU A 401 -30.95 4.15 -15.72
CA LEU A 401 -31.06 4.20 -14.26
C LEU A 401 -30.50 5.49 -13.65
N CYS A 402 -29.62 6.19 -14.37
CA CYS A 402 -28.88 7.34 -13.85
C CYS A 402 -28.80 8.49 -14.88
N PRO A 403 -29.95 9.01 -15.35
CA PRO A 403 -29.96 10.02 -16.42
C PRO A 403 -29.36 11.36 -16.00
N GLU A 404 -29.40 11.68 -14.70
CA GLU A 404 -28.94 12.95 -14.12
C GLU A 404 -27.84 12.74 -13.05
N GLY A 405 -27.23 11.55 -12.97
CA GLY A 405 -26.19 11.24 -11.99
C GLY A 405 -24.87 10.79 -12.64
N THR A 406 -24.14 9.95 -11.92
CA THR A 406 -22.84 9.41 -12.37
C THR A 406 -22.89 7.89 -12.50
N CYS A 407 -22.44 7.37 -13.63
CA CYS A 407 -22.24 5.95 -13.86
C CYS A 407 -20.74 5.63 -13.95
N VAL A 408 -20.28 4.62 -13.19
CA VAL A 408 -18.87 4.23 -13.13
C VAL A 408 -18.72 2.71 -13.33
N LEU A 409 -17.99 2.33 -14.37
CA LEU A 409 -17.51 0.96 -14.57
C LEU A 409 -16.15 0.81 -13.87
N ILE A 410 -15.92 -0.31 -13.17
CA ILE A 410 -14.69 -0.62 -12.44
C ILE A 410 -14.19 -2.00 -12.87
N ARG A 411 -12.97 -2.08 -13.44
CA ARG A 411 -12.40 -3.32 -14.02
C ARG A 411 -10.92 -3.50 -13.72
N SER A 412 -10.45 -4.74 -13.66
CA SER A 412 -9.04 -5.06 -13.42
C SER A 412 -8.11 -4.58 -14.55
N GLY A 413 -6.98 -3.96 -14.21
CA GLY A 413 -5.99 -3.45 -15.17
C GLY A 413 -4.99 -4.50 -15.66
N TYR A 414 -4.14 -4.14 -16.62
CA TYR A 414 -3.12 -5.00 -17.28
C TYR A 414 -1.69 -4.81 -16.74
N SER A 415 -1.52 -4.69 -15.43
CA SER A 415 -0.20 -4.53 -14.76
C SER A 415 0.50 -3.17 -14.92
N LEU A 416 -0.12 -2.18 -15.58
CA LEU A 416 0.34 -0.79 -15.52
C LEU A 416 0.10 -0.22 -14.13
N THR A 417 1.19 0.06 -13.40
CA THR A 417 1.11 0.78 -12.12
C THR A 417 1.15 2.28 -12.41
N PRO A 418 0.00 3.01 -12.38
CA PRO A 418 0.05 4.46 -12.40
C PRO A 418 0.93 4.95 -11.24
N LYS A 419 1.66 6.04 -11.48
CA LYS A 419 2.54 6.64 -10.48
C LYS A 419 1.68 7.10 -9.30
N ARG A 420 1.83 6.45 -8.13
CA ARG A 420 1.11 6.83 -6.91
C ARG A 420 1.49 8.26 -6.53
N THR A 421 0.49 9.09 -6.30
CA THR A 421 0.67 10.40 -5.66
C THR A 421 -0.10 10.41 -4.36
N VAL A 422 0.55 10.84 -3.27
CA VAL A 422 -0.09 11.10 -1.98
C VAL A 422 -0.95 12.35 -2.12
N ALA A 423 -2.22 12.25 -1.76
CA ALA A 423 -3.14 13.38 -1.72
C ALA A 423 -2.71 14.34 -0.60
N THR A 424 -2.52 15.62 -0.95
CA THR A 424 -2.06 16.63 0.01
C THR A 424 -3.05 17.77 0.18
N ALA A 425 -3.22 18.19 1.44
CA ALA A 425 -4.03 19.34 1.84
C ALA A 425 -3.36 20.01 3.05
N PRO A 426 -3.77 21.23 3.46
CA PRO A 426 -3.21 21.86 4.66
C PRO A 426 -3.31 20.93 5.88
N PRO A 427 -2.29 20.85 6.76
CA PRO A 427 -2.34 19.96 7.93
C PRO A 427 -3.50 20.29 8.88
N ILE A 428 -4.08 19.26 9.48
CA ILE A 428 -5.17 19.35 10.46
C ILE A 428 -4.60 19.53 11.87
N THR A 429 -5.25 20.37 12.68
CA THR A 429 -5.01 20.44 14.13
C THR A 429 -6.11 19.68 14.86
N TYR A 430 -5.76 18.60 15.56
CA TYR A 430 -6.72 17.84 16.36
C TYR A 430 -6.66 18.23 17.83
N ALA A 431 -7.83 18.44 18.44
CA ALA A 431 -7.98 18.71 19.87
C ALA A 431 -8.43 17.44 20.61
N ILE A 432 -7.51 16.49 20.77
CA ILE A 432 -7.81 15.22 21.45
C ILE A 432 -7.93 15.47 22.96
N SER A 433 -9.15 15.32 23.49
CA SER A 433 -9.52 15.64 24.87
C SER A 433 -10.47 14.63 25.53
N THR A 434 -11.11 13.75 24.75
CA THR A 434 -12.16 12.84 25.22
C THR A 434 -11.78 11.36 25.08
N GLY A 435 -12.41 10.50 25.87
CA GLY A 435 -12.24 9.04 25.74
C GLY A 435 -12.74 8.47 24.41
N GLU A 436 -13.73 9.11 23.78
CA GLU A 436 -14.22 8.73 22.44
C GLU A 436 -13.13 8.95 21.38
N GLN A 437 -12.40 10.07 21.45
CA GLN A 437 -11.28 10.34 20.55
C GLN A 437 -10.11 9.37 20.76
N GLU A 438 -9.83 8.96 22.00
CA GLU A 438 -8.81 7.93 22.27
C GLU A 438 -9.21 6.55 21.74
N ALA A 439 -10.51 6.21 21.80
CA ALA A 439 -11.03 5.02 21.15
C ALA A 439 -10.84 5.08 19.62
N SER A 440 -11.07 6.24 19.00
CA SER A 440 -10.77 6.44 17.56
C SER A 440 -9.28 6.30 17.24
N LEU A 441 -8.37 6.81 18.09
CA LEU A 441 -6.94 6.56 17.92
C LEU A 441 -6.61 5.07 18.00
N THR A 442 -7.28 4.34 18.90
CA THR A 442 -7.13 2.89 19.03
C THR A 442 -7.65 2.17 17.78
N TYR A 443 -8.76 2.62 17.19
CA TYR A 443 -9.24 2.11 15.89
C TYR A 443 -8.17 2.23 14.79
N PHE A 444 -7.52 3.39 14.67
CA PHE A 444 -6.43 3.56 13.69
C PHE A 444 -5.20 2.73 14.03
N LEU A 445 -4.82 2.63 15.31
CA LEU A 445 -3.74 1.76 15.76
C LEU A 445 -3.96 0.31 15.30
N GLN A 446 -5.16 -0.20 15.55
CA GLN A 446 -5.53 -1.58 15.27
C GLN A 446 -5.58 -1.83 13.76
N ASN A 447 -6.19 -0.93 12.99
CA ASN A 447 -6.29 -1.09 11.54
C ASN A 447 -4.94 -0.95 10.81
N LEU A 448 -4.09 -0.01 11.24
CA LEU A 448 -2.83 0.29 10.54
C LEU A 448 -1.67 -0.59 10.97
N PHE A 449 -1.59 -0.92 12.26
CA PHE A 449 -0.43 -1.61 12.85
C PHE A 449 -0.78 -2.97 13.46
N ARG A 450 -2.05 -3.39 13.41
CA ARG A 450 -2.55 -4.62 14.02
C ARG A 450 -2.26 -4.75 15.53
N LYS A 451 -1.96 -3.66 16.22
CA LYS A 451 -1.69 -3.66 17.68
C LYS A 451 -2.98 -3.48 18.48
N LYS A 452 -3.16 -4.28 19.53
CA LYS A 452 -4.42 -4.31 20.32
C LYS A 452 -4.65 -3.03 21.13
N ARG A 453 -3.59 -2.44 21.70
CA ARG A 453 -3.65 -1.26 22.57
C ARG A 453 -2.35 -0.44 22.51
N PHE A 454 -2.43 0.83 22.87
CA PHE A 454 -1.25 1.66 23.12
C PHE A 454 -0.50 1.20 24.38
N ARG A 455 0.81 1.40 24.37
CA ARG A 455 1.66 1.32 25.56
C ARG A 455 1.64 2.64 26.31
N GLU A 456 2.06 2.61 27.56
CA GLU A 456 2.18 3.80 28.41
C GLU A 456 3.04 4.88 27.72
N GLY A 457 2.63 6.14 27.89
CA GLY A 457 3.30 7.32 27.32
C GLY A 457 3.00 7.58 25.83
N GLN A 458 2.64 6.57 25.03
CA GLN A 458 2.41 6.76 23.59
C GLN A 458 1.27 7.75 23.29
N ILE A 459 0.11 7.58 23.95
CA ILE A 459 -1.08 8.41 23.72
C ILE A 459 -0.76 9.89 24.00
N SER A 460 -0.09 10.20 25.12
CA SER A 460 0.24 11.58 25.49
C SER A 460 1.07 12.27 24.41
N ILE A 461 2.07 11.56 23.86
CA ILE A 461 2.92 12.08 22.79
C ILE A 461 2.11 12.28 21.50
N ILE A 462 1.29 11.29 21.11
CA ILE A 462 0.43 11.36 19.93
C ILE A 462 -0.55 12.54 20.04
N ARG A 463 -1.21 12.72 21.19
CA ARG A 463 -2.17 13.82 21.42
C ARG A 463 -1.53 15.18 21.22
N ARG A 464 -0.33 15.38 21.78
CA ARG A 464 0.39 16.65 21.62
C ARG A 464 0.82 16.88 20.17
N ALA A 465 1.36 15.86 19.51
CA ALA A 465 1.78 15.96 18.12
C ALA A 465 0.60 16.25 17.16
N LEU A 466 -0.56 15.62 17.38
CA LEU A 466 -1.79 15.89 16.62
C LEU A 466 -2.35 17.30 16.87
N SER A 467 -2.07 17.91 18.02
CA SER A 467 -2.36 19.33 18.30
C SER A 467 -1.40 20.32 17.60
N ARG A 468 -0.53 19.82 16.72
CA ARG A 468 0.43 20.61 15.90
C ARG A 468 1.45 21.40 16.73
N LYS A 469 1.72 20.98 17.96
CA LYS A 469 2.72 21.60 18.84
C LYS A 469 4.05 20.86 18.79
N ASN A 470 5.14 21.59 19.01
CA ASN A 470 6.47 20.98 19.18
C ASN A 470 6.43 19.98 20.34
N THR A 471 6.94 18.78 20.10
CA THR A 471 6.82 17.64 21.01
C THR A 471 8.17 16.95 21.16
N ILE A 472 8.59 16.71 22.39
CA ILE A 472 9.76 15.91 22.75
C ILE A 472 9.26 14.67 23.50
N GLY A 473 9.34 13.51 22.87
CA GLY A 473 8.99 12.23 23.48
C GLY A 473 10.22 11.49 23.97
N LEU A 474 10.35 11.36 25.29
CA LEU A 474 11.35 10.49 25.92
C LEU A 474 10.67 9.16 26.27
N LEU A 475 10.90 8.12 25.47
CA LEU A 475 10.39 6.77 25.72
C LEU A 475 11.53 5.75 25.63
N PRO A 476 11.62 4.79 26.58
CA PRO A 476 12.69 3.80 26.57
C PRO A 476 12.74 3.02 25.26
N THR A 477 13.92 2.49 24.90
CA THR A 477 14.08 1.70 23.69
C THR A 477 13.13 0.50 23.68
N GLY A 478 12.54 0.23 22.52
CA GLY A 478 11.53 -0.80 22.37
C GLY A 478 10.13 -0.41 22.84
N ALA A 479 9.91 0.76 23.46
CA ALA A 479 8.57 1.22 23.87
C ALA A 479 7.65 1.60 22.69
N GLY A 480 8.18 1.67 21.47
CA GLY A 480 7.40 1.99 20.26
C GLY A 480 7.34 3.48 19.96
N LYS A 481 8.50 4.18 20.01
CA LYS A 481 8.65 5.58 19.58
C LYS A 481 8.19 5.77 18.13
N SER A 482 8.64 4.89 17.23
CA SER A 482 8.36 5.02 15.80
C SER A 482 6.86 4.98 15.48
N LEU A 483 6.12 4.10 16.15
CA LEU A 483 4.68 4.00 16.03
C LEU A 483 3.98 5.34 16.28
N CYS A 484 4.48 6.14 17.23
CA CYS A 484 3.86 7.40 17.59
C CYS A 484 3.92 8.42 16.44
N TYR A 485 5.08 8.59 15.79
CA TYR A 485 5.18 9.49 14.64
C TYR A 485 4.55 8.92 13.37
N GLN A 486 4.59 7.59 13.19
CA GLN A 486 4.01 6.92 12.03
C GLN A 486 2.49 7.08 12.04
N LEU A 487 1.83 6.81 13.19
CA LEU A 487 0.39 6.99 13.33
C LEU A 487 -0.02 8.44 13.07
N VAL A 488 0.69 9.40 13.69
CA VAL A 488 0.40 10.83 13.54
C VAL A 488 0.57 11.29 12.09
N THR A 489 1.56 10.77 11.38
CA THR A 489 1.78 11.05 9.95
C THR A 489 0.63 10.55 9.09
N LEU A 490 0.17 9.31 9.33
CA LEU A 490 -0.90 8.68 8.56
C LEU A 490 -2.28 9.36 8.81
N LEU A 491 -2.41 10.11 9.89
CA LEU A 491 -3.59 10.94 10.21
C LEU A 491 -3.49 12.37 9.67
N GLN A 492 -2.54 12.66 8.79
CA GLN A 492 -2.42 13.96 8.13
C GLN A 492 -2.39 13.86 6.61
N PRO A 493 -2.95 14.85 5.90
CA PRO A 493 -2.93 14.91 4.43
C PRO A 493 -1.62 15.54 3.93
N CYS A 494 -0.47 15.03 4.38
CA CYS A 494 0.83 15.64 4.08
C CYS A 494 1.99 14.65 4.24
N MET A 495 3.17 15.04 3.74
CA MET A 495 4.41 14.28 3.93
C MET A 495 5.05 14.58 5.28
N THR A 496 5.71 13.61 5.90
CA THR A 496 6.58 13.78 7.06
C THR A 496 8.04 13.55 6.67
N LEU A 497 8.91 14.47 7.10
CA LEU A 497 10.36 14.31 6.99
C LEU A 497 10.89 13.74 8.31
N VAL A 498 11.51 12.56 8.25
CA VAL A 498 12.10 11.88 9.41
C VAL A 498 13.62 11.99 9.31
N ILE A 499 14.22 12.65 10.29
CA ILE A 499 15.65 12.83 10.41
C ILE A 499 16.17 11.74 11.34
N GLU A 500 16.95 10.81 10.79
CA GLU A 500 17.56 9.71 11.57
C GLU A 500 19.09 9.75 11.46
N PRO A 501 19.82 9.46 12.55
CA PRO A 501 21.28 9.48 12.52
C PRO A 501 21.90 8.24 11.86
N LEU A 502 21.23 7.09 11.97
CA LEU A 502 21.80 5.81 11.55
C LEU A 502 21.11 5.30 10.30
N ARG A 503 21.91 4.95 9.30
CA ARG A 503 21.41 4.37 8.06
C ARG A 503 20.68 3.05 8.28
N SER A 504 21.18 2.20 9.18
CA SER A 504 20.53 0.91 9.48
C SER A 504 19.11 1.10 10.02
N LEU A 505 18.90 2.13 10.85
CA LEU A 505 17.57 2.48 11.36
C LEU A 505 16.62 2.88 10.22
N MET A 506 17.10 3.70 9.26
CA MET A 506 16.25 4.12 8.12
C MET A 506 15.77 2.92 7.30
N ILE A 507 16.68 1.96 7.05
CA ILE A 507 16.36 0.74 6.30
C ILE A 507 15.38 -0.12 7.09
N ASP A 508 15.59 -0.26 8.40
CA ASP A 508 14.71 -1.04 9.26
C ASP A 508 13.31 -0.43 9.34
N GLN A 509 13.18 0.90 9.48
CA GLN A 509 11.88 1.58 9.52
C GLN A 509 11.13 1.43 8.19
N ASP A 510 11.80 1.69 7.06
CA ASP A 510 11.20 1.55 5.73
C ASP A 510 10.78 0.10 5.44
N THR A 511 11.64 -0.87 5.79
CA THR A 511 11.34 -2.29 5.62
C THR A 511 10.17 -2.73 6.49
N ASN A 512 10.10 -2.27 7.74
CA ASN A 512 9.01 -2.63 8.66
C ASN A 512 7.66 -2.03 8.25
N LEU A 513 7.64 -0.80 7.73
CA LEU A 513 6.43 -0.21 7.15
C LEU A 513 5.94 -1.03 5.94
N LYS A 514 6.84 -1.38 5.02
CA LYS A 514 6.52 -2.20 3.85
C LYS A 514 6.00 -3.59 4.21
N LYS A 515 6.55 -4.21 5.26
CA LYS A 515 6.08 -5.52 5.76
C LYS A 515 4.62 -5.50 6.23
N ILE A 516 4.12 -4.37 6.71
CA ILE A 516 2.72 -4.21 7.14
C ILE A 516 1.84 -3.55 6.07
N GLY A 517 2.29 -3.53 4.81
CA GLY A 517 1.54 -2.99 3.69
C GLY A 517 1.50 -1.46 3.64
N ILE A 518 2.50 -0.78 4.19
CA ILE A 518 2.68 0.68 4.08
C ILE A 518 3.97 0.91 3.28
N ASP A 519 3.85 1.07 1.97
CA ASP A 519 5.00 1.23 1.07
C ASP A 519 5.16 2.66 0.52
N CYS A 520 4.33 3.60 0.98
CA CYS A 520 4.47 5.04 0.74
C CYS A 520 5.60 5.69 1.55
N SER A 521 6.70 4.96 1.74
CA SER A 521 7.91 5.40 2.42
C SER A 521 9.14 5.28 1.53
N ALA A 522 10.13 6.13 1.79
CA ALA A 522 11.44 6.04 1.17
C ALA A 522 12.52 6.55 2.11
N PHE A 523 13.75 6.10 1.89
CA PHE A 523 14.93 6.63 2.57
C PHE A 523 15.95 7.16 1.55
N ILE A 524 16.72 8.17 1.94
CA ILE A 524 17.84 8.70 1.16
C ILE A 524 19.11 8.53 1.99
N SER A 525 19.86 7.46 1.71
CA SER A 525 21.09 7.13 2.42
C SER A 525 22.33 7.20 1.52
N SER A 526 23.52 7.06 2.12
CA SER A 526 24.81 7.05 1.40
C SER A 526 24.94 5.95 0.37
N ASP A 527 24.28 4.80 0.58
CA ASP A 527 24.47 3.58 -0.21
C ASP A 527 23.72 3.54 -1.53
N LEU A 528 22.73 4.42 -1.67
CA LEU A 528 22.14 4.64 -2.98
C LEU A 528 23.17 5.32 -3.87
N ASP A 529 23.30 4.88 -5.10
CA ASP A 529 24.15 5.56 -6.07
C ASP A 529 23.56 6.95 -6.44
N ALA A 530 24.28 7.71 -7.27
CA ALA A 530 23.82 9.05 -7.65
C ALA A 530 22.50 9.03 -8.43
N LYS A 531 22.26 8.01 -9.27
CA LYS A 531 21.03 7.86 -10.08
C LYS A 531 19.86 7.46 -9.20
N GLU A 532 20.05 6.51 -8.28
CA GLU A 532 19.05 6.07 -7.31
C GLU A 532 18.64 7.21 -6.39
N LYS A 533 19.61 7.99 -5.87
CA LYS A 533 19.31 9.20 -5.07
C LYS A 533 18.49 10.20 -5.85
N ASP A 534 18.87 10.51 -7.09
CA ASP A 534 18.16 11.47 -7.93
C ASP A 534 16.75 10.95 -8.30
N TYR A 535 16.61 9.65 -8.50
CA TYR A 535 15.32 8.98 -8.71
C TYR A 535 14.40 9.12 -7.49
N VAL A 536 14.88 8.81 -6.28
CA VAL A 536 14.09 8.97 -5.04
C VAL A 536 13.71 10.43 -4.81
N VAL A 537 14.63 11.38 -5.02
CA VAL A 537 14.33 12.82 -4.88
C VAL A 537 13.29 13.30 -5.90
N LYS A 538 13.36 12.84 -7.14
CA LYS A 538 12.34 13.14 -8.17
C LYS A 538 10.96 12.63 -7.77
N ARG A 539 10.87 11.42 -7.23
CA ARG A 539 9.61 10.84 -6.72
C ARG A 539 9.10 11.57 -5.48
N MET A 540 10.01 11.96 -4.58
CA MET A 540 9.69 12.81 -3.43
C MET A 540 9.07 14.14 -3.88
N ARG A 541 9.67 14.82 -4.86
CA ARG A 541 9.13 16.08 -5.43
C ARG A 541 7.76 15.89 -6.08
N ARG A 542 7.54 14.74 -6.73
CA ARG A 542 6.22 14.35 -7.25
C ARG A 542 5.20 14.01 -6.17
N GLY A 543 5.59 13.97 -4.90
CA GLY A 543 4.71 13.66 -3.77
C GLY A 543 4.29 12.20 -3.72
N GLU A 544 5.17 11.28 -4.14
CA GLU A 544 4.87 9.85 -4.18
C GLU A 544 5.06 9.15 -2.80
N PHE A 545 5.60 9.86 -1.81
CA PHE A 545 5.89 9.35 -0.47
C PHE A 545 5.21 10.19 0.61
N GLN A 546 4.69 9.51 1.63
CA GLN A 546 4.13 10.14 2.83
C GLN A 546 5.16 10.20 3.95
N ILE A 547 6.15 9.29 3.99
CA ILE A 547 7.25 9.28 4.96
C ILE A 547 8.58 9.26 4.21
N VAL A 548 9.47 10.20 4.51
CA VAL A 548 10.81 10.23 3.92
C VAL A 548 11.88 10.30 5.01
N PHE A 549 12.74 9.28 5.05
CA PHE A 549 13.86 9.18 5.97
C PHE A 549 15.12 9.81 5.36
N VAL A 550 15.77 10.70 6.11
CA VAL A 550 17.00 11.39 5.69
C VAL A 550 17.98 11.51 6.84
N SER A 551 19.27 11.59 6.53
CA SER A 551 20.28 11.91 7.53
C SER A 551 20.33 13.42 7.81
N PRO A 552 20.78 13.86 9.00
CA PRO A 552 20.98 15.29 9.27
C PRO A 552 22.05 15.91 8.36
N GLU A 553 23.06 15.15 7.91
CA GLU A 553 24.07 15.60 6.94
C GLU A 553 23.45 15.89 5.56
N ARG A 554 22.39 15.17 5.19
CA ARG A 554 21.69 15.39 3.91
C ARG A 554 21.09 16.79 3.84
N LEU A 555 20.58 17.31 4.95
CA LEU A 555 20.06 18.67 5.07
C LEU A 555 21.15 19.75 4.95
N GLN A 556 22.43 19.38 5.05
CA GLN A 556 23.56 20.28 4.79
C GLN A 556 23.85 20.46 3.30
N ILE A 557 23.27 19.65 2.42
CA ILE A 557 23.47 19.75 0.98
C ILE A 557 22.56 20.82 0.37
N LYS A 558 23.16 21.85 -0.25
CA LYS A 558 22.42 22.97 -0.87
C LYS A 558 21.37 22.53 -1.89
N LYS A 559 21.73 21.62 -2.81
CA LYS A 559 20.80 21.09 -3.82
C LYS A 559 19.55 20.47 -3.17
N PHE A 560 19.75 19.63 -2.15
CA PHE A 560 18.65 18.96 -1.46
C PHE A 560 17.73 19.94 -0.72
N ARG A 561 18.28 20.99 -0.08
CA ARG A 561 17.47 22.03 0.54
C ARG A 561 16.58 22.77 -0.46
N LEU A 562 17.09 23.06 -1.66
CA LEU A 562 16.30 23.68 -2.73
C LEU A 562 15.21 22.73 -3.25
N ASP A 563 15.52 21.43 -3.39
CA ASP A 563 14.51 20.44 -3.77
C ASP A 563 13.37 20.33 -2.73
N ILE A 564 13.70 20.40 -1.43
CA ILE A 564 12.70 20.45 -0.35
C ILE A 564 11.91 21.75 -0.39
N GLU A 565 12.55 22.90 -0.62
CA GLU A 565 11.88 24.20 -0.66
C GLU A 565 10.83 24.28 -1.76
N VAL A 566 11.17 23.76 -2.95
CA VAL A 566 10.21 23.65 -4.06
C VAL A 566 9.07 22.68 -3.74
N LEU A 567 9.37 21.56 -3.09
CA LEU A 567 8.32 20.63 -2.66
C LEU A 567 7.40 21.26 -1.62
N ALA A 568 7.96 21.89 -0.58
CA ALA A 568 7.24 22.42 0.57
C ALA A 568 6.35 23.62 0.22
N SER A 569 6.69 24.37 -0.83
CA SER A 569 5.86 25.48 -1.32
C SER A 569 4.55 25.01 -1.97
N GLU A 570 4.55 23.80 -2.55
CA GLU A 570 3.39 23.20 -3.23
C GLU A 570 2.65 22.20 -2.32
N LYS A 571 3.40 21.41 -1.55
CA LYS A 571 2.90 20.29 -0.75
C LYS A 571 3.36 20.45 0.70
N PRO A 572 2.45 20.50 1.68
CA PRO A 572 2.82 20.69 3.06
C PRO A 572 3.69 19.52 3.57
N ILE A 573 4.70 19.89 4.35
CA ILE A 573 5.37 18.96 5.26
C ILE A 573 4.63 19.05 6.59
N GLY A 574 4.03 17.93 7.01
CA GLY A 574 3.32 17.81 8.27
C GLY A 574 4.27 18.01 9.42
N TYR A 575 5.24 17.11 9.56
CA TYR A 575 6.13 17.08 10.70
C TYR A 575 7.59 16.99 10.26
N ALA A 576 8.45 17.58 11.08
CA ALA A 576 9.87 17.27 11.09
C ALA A 576 10.13 16.37 12.31
N VAL A 577 10.20 15.06 12.07
CA VAL A 577 10.51 14.08 13.11
C VAL A 577 12.02 14.02 13.26
N ILE A 578 12.51 14.12 14.49
CA ILE A 578 13.94 14.06 14.81
C ILE A 578 14.13 12.86 15.73
N ASP A 579 14.60 11.75 15.18
CA ASP A 579 14.92 10.57 15.98
C ASP A 579 16.30 10.72 16.64
N GLU A 580 16.49 10.05 17.77
CA GLU A 580 17.67 10.19 18.64
C GLU A 580 18.06 11.66 18.89
N ALA A 581 17.06 12.47 19.27
CA ALA A 581 17.23 13.91 19.47
C ALA A 581 18.35 14.28 20.46
N HIS A 582 18.75 13.35 21.34
CA HIS A 582 19.87 13.54 22.27
C HIS A 582 21.22 13.82 21.56
N CYS A 583 21.37 13.47 20.27
CA CYS A 583 22.57 13.74 19.46
C CYS A 583 22.90 15.24 19.34
N VAL A 584 21.97 16.14 19.66
CA VAL A 584 22.20 17.59 19.59
C VAL A 584 23.05 18.13 20.76
N SER A 585 23.13 17.38 21.86
CA SER A 585 23.81 17.81 23.09
C SER A 585 25.21 17.19 23.18
N GLU A 586 26.23 17.99 23.51
CA GLU A 586 27.59 17.51 23.78
C GLU A 586 27.65 16.58 25.00
N TRP A 587 26.71 16.75 25.94
CA TRP A 587 26.50 15.85 27.08
C TRP A 587 25.75 14.57 26.73
N GLY A 588 25.31 14.44 25.47
CA GLY A 588 24.77 13.21 24.91
C GLY A 588 25.89 12.24 24.55
N HIS A 589 25.62 10.94 24.69
CA HIS A 589 26.61 9.89 24.43
C HIS A 589 26.95 9.69 22.93
N ASP A 590 26.19 10.29 22.01
CA ASP A 590 26.42 10.26 20.54
C ASP A 590 26.22 11.66 19.92
N PHE A 591 26.96 12.67 20.41
CA PHE A 591 26.88 14.04 19.89
C PHE A 591 27.21 14.13 18.38
N ARG A 592 26.40 14.88 17.63
CA ARG A 592 26.58 15.13 16.19
C ARG A 592 26.35 16.57 15.82
N THR A 593 27.40 17.20 15.28
CA THR A 593 27.39 18.60 14.85
C THR A 593 26.31 18.93 13.80
N SER A 594 25.92 17.95 12.98
CA SER A 594 24.87 18.11 11.96
C SER A 594 23.49 18.41 12.57
N TYR A 595 23.25 18.07 13.85
CA TYR A 595 21.99 18.37 14.55
C TYR A 595 21.82 19.85 14.91
N LEU A 596 22.91 20.60 15.17
CA LEU A 596 22.91 22.01 15.61
C LEU A 596 22.35 23.02 14.58
N THR A 597 22.02 22.55 13.38
CA THR A 597 21.51 23.39 12.29
C THR A 597 20.15 22.93 11.79
N LEU A 598 19.59 21.85 12.37
CA LEU A 598 18.33 21.26 11.91
C LEU A 598 17.17 22.25 12.01
N ALA A 599 16.99 22.87 13.17
CA ALA A 599 15.87 23.77 13.41
C ALA A 599 15.85 24.94 12.43
N ARG A 600 16.97 25.66 12.34
CA ARG A 600 17.16 26.78 11.40
C ARG A 600 16.97 26.36 9.94
N THR A 601 17.49 25.20 9.56
CA THR A 601 17.36 24.68 8.19
C THR A 601 15.91 24.36 7.86
N ILE A 602 15.24 23.57 8.70
CA ILE A 602 13.86 23.14 8.49
C ILE A 602 12.92 24.34 8.51
N ARG A 603 13.06 25.23 9.49
CA ARG A 603 12.24 26.45 9.56
C ARG A 603 12.39 27.34 8.33
N LYS A 604 13.56 27.34 7.68
CA LYS A 604 13.82 28.14 6.47
C LYS A 604 13.25 27.49 5.21
N PHE A 605 13.54 26.21 4.98
CA PHE A 605 13.32 25.56 3.69
C PHE A 605 12.05 24.68 3.63
N CYS A 606 11.42 24.35 4.76
CA CYS A 606 10.25 23.46 4.79
C CYS A 606 8.92 24.21 4.97
N LYS A 607 8.80 25.46 4.50
CA LYS A 607 7.60 26.28 4.76
C LYS A 607 6.47 26.01 3.78
N PHE A 608 5.26 25.86 4.30
CA PHE A 608 4.02 25.86 3.52
C PHE A 608 3.13 27.01 4.02
N ARG A 609 2.61 27.83 3.09
CA ARG A 609 1.86 29.08 3.42
C ARG A 609 2.59 29.95 4.47
N GLY A 610 3.93 30.02 4.38
CA GLY A 610 4.78 30.81 5.29
C GLY A 610 5.08 30.17 6.65
N MET A 611 4.48 29.02 6.99
CA MET A 611 4.64 28.34 8.27
C MET A 611 5.53 27.09 8.14
N PRO A 612 6.51 26.88 9.03
CA PRO A 612 7.28 25.64 9.08
C PRO A 612 6.53 24.51 9.80
N PRO A 613 6.91 23.24 9.57
CA PRO A 613 6.38 22.12 10.34
C PRO A 613 6.82 22.20 11.82
N PRO A 614 6.00 21.75 12.78
CA PRO A 614 6.42 21.53 14.15
C PRO A 614 7.43 20.38 14.22
N PHE A 615 8.30 20.48 15.22
CA PHE A 615 9.27 19.45 15.54
C PHE A 615 8.65 18.36 16.40
N TYR A 616 8.95 17.13 16.02
CA TYR A 616 8.63 15.96 16.80
C TYR A 616 9.91 15.20 17.11
N ALA A 617 10.54 15.58 18.22
CA ALA A 617 11.81 15.01 18.68
C ALA A 617 11.56 13.78 19.55
N LEU A 618 12.31 12.71 19.31
CA LEU A 618 12.16 11.42 19.98
C LEU A 618 13.54 10.95 20.47
N THR A 619 13.60 10.40 21.68
CA THR A 619 14.83 9.82 22.21
C THR A 619 14.56 8.73 23.24
N GLY A 620 15.47 7.75 23.33
CA GLY A 620 15.44 6.71 24.37
C GLY A 620 16.11 7.09 25.69
N THR A 621 17.09 7.97 25.63
CA THR A 621 18.01 8.25 26.72
C THR A 621 18.36 9.74 26.71
N ALA A 622 17.84 10.49 27.69
CA ALA A 622 18.19 11.89 27.86
C ALA A 622 18.05 12.28 29.33
N SER A 623 19.10 12.91 29.88
CA SER A 623 19.01 13.60 31.15
C SER A 623 18.21 14.91 31.00
N ILE A 624 17.85 15.52 32.13
CA ILE A 624 17.18 16.83 32.14
C ILE A 624 18.03 17.90 31.43
N SER A 625 19.36 17.87 31.60
CA SER A 625 20.28 18.78 30.89
C SER A 625 20.22 18.58 29.38
N VAL A 626 20.32 17.33 28.91
CA VAL A 626 20.21 17.00 27.48
C VAL A 626 18.87 17.45 26.91
N LEU A 627 17.75 17.25 27.63
CA LEU A 627 16.43 17.71 27.18
C LEU A 627 16.34 19.24 27.09
N THR A 628 17.03 19.96 27.99
CA THR A 628 17.10 21.41 27.97
C THR A 628 17.84 21.90 26.72
N ASP A 629 18.96 21.26 26.39
CA ASP A 629 19.73 21.55 25.18
C ASP A 629 18.92 21.24 23.91
N VAL A 630 18.19 20.11 23.89
CA VAL A 630 17.26 19.78 22.80
C VAL A 630 16.20 20.87 22.62
N CYS A 631 15.61 21.38 23.69
CA CYS A 631 14.62 22.45 23.59
C CYS A 631 15.22 23.74 23.02
N ALA A 632 16.42 24.11 23.48
CA ALA A 632 17.11 25.31 23.02
C ALA A 632 17.46 25.22 21.52
N GLU A 633 18.05 24.10 21.09
CA GLU A 633 18.49 23.89 19.71
C GLU A 633 17.32 23.72 18.73
N LEU A 634 16.17 23.22 19.19
CA LEU A 634 14.94 23.19 18.41
C LEU A 634 14.16 24.51 18.41
N GLU A 635 14.68 25.52 19.10
CA GLU A 635 14.05 26.84 19.25
C GLU A 635 12.61 26.71 19.78
N ILE A 636 12.41 25.87 20.80
CA ILE A 636 11.13 25.72 21.49
C ILE A 636 11.01 26.83 22.54
N ASP A 637 9.91 27.58 22.49
CA ASP A 637 9.63 28.68 23.43
C ASP A 637 9.65 28.21 24.88
N GLU A 638 10.24 29.00 25.78
CA GLU A 638 10.30 28.67 27.21
C GLU A 638 8.92 28.42 27.83
N LYS A 639 7.89 29.14 27.38
CA LYS A 639 6.50 28.96 27.84
C LYS A 639 5.89 27.64 27.38
N GLU A 640 6.41 27.05 26.31
CA GLU A 640 5.96 25.76 25.78
C GLU A 640 6.79 24.58 26.29
N ARG A 641 8.00 24.83 26.83
CA ARG A 641 9.00 23.82 27.17
C ARG A 641 8.45 22.72 28.08
N GLU A 642 7.83 23.08 29.19
CA GLU A 642 7.33 22.10 30.17
C GLU A 642 6.26 21.19 29.55
N GLY A 643 5.33 21.76 28.77
CA GLY A 643 4.34 20.97 28.06
C GLY A 643 4.91 20.19 26.87
N ALA A 644 6.08 20.57 26.34
CA ALA A 644 6.71 19.94 25.18
C ALA A 644 7.36 18.60 25.51
N ILE A 645 7.86 18.44 26.73
CA ILE A 645 8.55 17.22 27.17
C ILE A 645 7.52 16.24 27.73
N ILE A 646 7.46 15.05 27.12
CA ILE A 646 6.55 13.98 27.54
C ILE A 646 7.39 12.73 27.83
N THR A 647 7.28 12.24 29.06
CA THR A 647 8.00 11.06 29.57
C THR A 647 7.01 10.07 30.19
N PRO A 648 7.32 8.76 30.25
CA PRO A 648 6.54 7.83 31.04
C PRO A 648 6.70 8.14 32.54
N ILE A 649 5.82 7.58 33.36
CA ILE A 649 5.88 7.76 34.82
C ILE A 649 7.09 7.03 35.40
N THR A 650 7.38 5.83 34.87
CA THR A 650 8.54 5.03 35.24
C THR A 650 9.29 4.52 34.01
N PHE A 651 10.60 4.33 34.16
CA PHE A 651 11.46 3.65 33.19
C PHE A 651 11.66 2.17 33.56
N ASP A 652 11.06 1.70 34.66
CA ASP A 652 11.16 0.32 35.11
C ASP A 652 10.55 -0.64 34.10
N ARG A 653 11.23 -1.77 33.92
CA ARG A 653 10.85 -2.84 33.00
C ARG A 653 10.81 -4.14 33.79
N PRO A 654 9.65 -4.57 34.30
CA PRO A 654 9.55 -5.73 35.21
C PRO A 654 10.02 -7.04 34.57
N GLU A 655 10.05 -7.11 33.23
CA GLU A 655 10.59 -8.23 32.49
C GLU A 655 12.12 -8.30 32.49
N LEU A 656 12.83 -7.19 32.76
CA LEU A 656 14.29 -7.14 32.78
C LEU A 656 14.84 -7.53 34.15
N ASN A 657 15.77 -8.50 34.16
CA ASN A 657 16.48 -8.93 35.36
C ASN A 657 17.95 -8.54 35.26
N PHE A 658 18.40 -7.65 36.15
CA PHE A 658 19.79 -7.20 36.20
C PHE A 658 20.60 -8.01 37.23
N ARG A 659 21.67 -8.64 36.79
CA ARG A 659 22.62 -9.39 37.65
C ARG A 659 24.03 -8.83 37.47
N ILE A 660 24.71 -8.56 38.58
CA ILE A 660 26.09 -8.07 38.57
C ILE A 660 27.01 -9.22 39.03
N CYS A 661 27.88 -9.68 38.14
CA CYS A 661 28.89 -10.69 38.43
C CYS A 661 30.25 -10.01 38.71
N ASN A 662 30.58 -9.81 39.98
CA ASN A 662 31.82 -9.14 40.39
C ASN A 662 33.04 -10.05 40.20
N LYS A 663 34.13 -9.52 39.64
CA LYS A 663 35.47 -10.13 39.58
C LYS A 663 35.52 -11.54 38.95
N VAL A 664 35.10 -11.71 37.69
CA VAL A 664 35.32 -12.97 36.95
C VAL A 664 36.76 -13.02 36.41
N PRO A 665 37.65 -13.89 36.92
CA PRO A 665 39.01 -14.04 36.38
C PRO A 665 38.96 -14.44 34.90
N SER A 666 39.93 -14.00 34.11
CA SER A 666 39.95 -14.27 32.65
C SER A 666 39.80 -15.77 32.31
N ALA A 667 40.38 -16.66 33.12
CA ALA A 667 40.28 -18.11 32.94
C ALA A 667 38.86 -18.66 33.14
N GLN A 668 38.01 -17.98 33.93
CA GLN A 668 36.66 -18.45 34.29
C GLN A 668 35.55 -17.78 33.49
N LYS A 669 35.89 -16.87 32.55
CA LYS A 669 34.89 -16.13 31.76
C LYS A 669 34.03 -17.07 30.89
N PHE A 670 34.64 -18.07 30.26
CA PHE A 670 33.92 -19.04 29.44
C PHE A 670 33.01 -19.93 30.27
N GLU A 671 33.51 -20.45 31.39
CA GLU A 671 32.70 -21.23 32.33
C GLU A 671 31.51 -20.43 32.87
N THR A 672 31.72 -19.14 33.18
CA THR A 672 30.65 -18.25 33.64
C THR A 672 29.61 -18.02 32.55
N LEU A 673 30.04 -17.83 31.30
CA LEU A 673 29.12 -17.70 30.16
C LEU A 673 28.34 -18.99 29.93
N GLN A 674 28.98 -20.16 30.00
CA GLN A 674 28.32 -21.46 29.86
C GLN A 674 27.24 -21.66 30.91
N LYS A 675 27.54 -21.37 32.19
CA LYS A 675 26.54 -21.39 33.27
C LYS A 675 25.38 -20.44 33.00
N LEU A 676 25.64 -19.24 32.46
CA LEU A 676 24.57 -18.30 32.08
C LEU A 676 23.70 -18.86 30.94
N PHE A 677 24.29 -19.54 29.96
CA PHE A 677 23.53 -20.21 28.90
C PHE A 677 22.66 -21.35 29.45
N GLU A 678 23.18 -22.18 30.34
CA GLU A 678 22.42 -23.24 31.03
C GLU A 678 21.25 -22.65 31.84
N GLU A 679 21.48 -21.54 32.56
CA GLU A 679 20.42 -20.81 33.27
C GLU A 679 19.34 -20.28 32.31
N ILE A 680 19.72 -19.76 31.14
CA ILE A 680 18.78 -19.29 30.11
C ILE A 680 17.97 -20.47 29.55
N GLN A 681 18.63 -21.57 29.21
CA GLN A 681 17.97 -22.80 28.73
C GLN A 681 16.93 -23.29 29.73
N ALA A 682 17.31 -23.41 31.01
CA ALA A 682 16.41 -23.85 32.07
C ALA A 682 15.26 -22.86 32.30
N ARG A 683 15.53 -21.54 32.24
CA ARG A 683 14.51 -20.50 32.46
C ARG A 683 13.43 -20.49 31.38
N PHE A 684 13.82 -20.71 30.13
CA PHE A 684 12.89 -20.64 28.99
C PHE A 684 12.42 -22.02 28.51
N ASP A 685 12.87 -23.10 29.15
CA ASP A 685 12.57 -24.49 28.75
C ASP A 685 12.95 -24.77 27.27
N ILE A 686 14.15 -24.33 26.89
CA ILE A 686 14.68 -24.45 25.52
C ILE A 686 15.91 -25.35 25.55
N ASP A 687 15.96 -26.37 24.69
CA ASP A 687 17.15 -27.19 24.53
C ASP A 687 18.30 -26.43 23.84
N GLU A 688 19.53 -26.89 24.08
CA GLU A 688 20.74 -26.23 23.55
C GLU A 688 20.76 -26.10 22.03
N ASN A 689 20.31 -27.13 21.32
CA ASN A 689 20.32 -27.10 19.86
C ASN A 689 19.31 -26.09 19.35
N THR A 690 18.12 -26.03 19.93
CA THR A 690 17.12 -25.03 19.54
C THR A 690 17.56 -23.60 19.87
N LEU A 691 18.18 -23.36 21.03
CA LEU A 691 18.63 -22.02 21.42
C LEU A 691 19.72 -21.48 20.49
N LEU A 692 20.63 -22.33 20.03
CA LEU A 692 21.82 -21.94 19.26
C LEU A 692 21.66 -22.11 17.73
N THR A 693 20.52 -22.61 17.26
CA THR A 693 20.29 -22.87 15.83
C THR A 693 19.36 -21.80 15.24
N PRO A 694 19.77 -21.12 14.14
CA PRO A 694 18.88 -20.24 13.41
C PRO A 694 17.63 -20.97 12.93
N ASN A 695 16.45 -20.39 13.18
CA ASN A 695 15.13 -20.91 12.81
C ASN A 695 14.27 -19.82 12.16
N GLY A 696 14.81 -19.14 11.15
CA GLY A 696 14.11 -18.06 10.45
C GLY A 696 13.64 -16.94 11.39
N GLU A 697 12.37 -16.56 11.30
CA GLU A 697 11.74 -15.54 12.17
C GLU A 697 11.59 -15.99 13.63
N ASN A 698 11.67 -17.31 13.90
CA ASN A 698 11.59 -17.90 15.24
C ASN A 698 12.97 -18.09 15.88
N THR A 699 14.01 -17.45 15.33
CA THR A 699 15.37 -17.54 15.88
C THR A 699 15.49 -16.83 17.22
N TYR A 700 15.86 -17.56 18.27
CA TYR A 700 16.26 -16.95 19.54
C TYR A 700 17.53 -16.10 19.35
N SER A 701 17.52 -14.89 19.91
CA SER A 701 18.57 -13.90 19.69
C SER A 701 18.99 -13.25 21.02
N GLY A 702 20.28 -12.89 21.12
CA GLY A 702 20.86 -12.22 22.28
C GLY A 702 22.13 -11.47 21.92
N LEU A 703 22.55 -10.52 22.76
CA LEU A 703 23.72 -9.67 22.54
C LEU A 703 24.71 -9.83 23.70
N LEU A 704 25.99 -10.01 23.37
CA LEU A 704 27.10 -9.97 24.32
C LEU A 704 28.02 -8.80 23.97
N PHE A 705 27.95 -7.73 24.76
CA PHE A 705 28.83 -6.58 24.59
C PHE A 705 30.19 -6.79 25.25
N CYS A 706 31.27 -6.46 24.55
CA CYS A 706 32.63 -6.45 25.09
C CYS A 706 33.34 -5.13 24.74
N PRO A 707 34.20 -4.61 25.62
CA PRO A 707 34.84 -3.30 25.41
C PRO A 707 35.93 -3.31 24.33
N HIS A 708 36.46 -4.48 23.96
CA HIS A 708 37.55 -4.61 22.99
C HIS A 708 37.32 -5.79 22.05
N VAL A 709 37.52 -5.55 20.76
CA VAL A 709 37.50 -6.56 19.70
C VAL A 709 38.95 -6.81 19.27
N ARG A 710 39.37 -8.08 19.10
CA ARG A 710 40.67 -8.37 18.45
C ARG A 710 40.52 -8.03 16.96
N LYS A 711 41.48 -7.30 16.38
CA LYS A 711 41.44 -6.81 14.97
C LYS A 711 41.10 -7.87 13.91
N THR A 712 41.26 -9.16 14.20
CA THR A 712 40.97 -10.29 13.30
C THR A 712 39.52 -10.81 13.38
N ASP A 713 38.76 -10.42 14.40
CA ASP A 713 37.46 -11.03 14.75
C ASP A 713 36.30 -10.06 14.48
N PHE A 714 36.35 -9.33 13.36
CA PHE A 714 35.14 -8.67 12.81
C PHE A 714 34.25 -9.72 12.14
N ALA A 715 33.75 -10.66 12.92
CA ALA A 715 32.73 -11.58 12.46
C ALA A 715 31.98 -12.08 13.68
N VAL A 716 30.66 -12.01 13.61
CA VAL A 716 29.73 -12.78 14.43
C VAL A 716 30.37 -14.13 14.77
N THR A 717 30.87 -14.28 16.00
CA THR A 717 31.49 -15.54 16.42
C THR A 717 30.34 -16.45 16.80
N LYS A 718 30.16 -17.58 16.09
CA LYS A 718 29.25 -18.63 16.55
C LYS A 718 29.79 -19.14 17.90
N LEU A 719 29.23 -18.67 19.01
CA LEU A 719 29.59 -19.13 20.36
C LEU A 719 29.51 -20.65 20.48
N LYS A 720 28.64 -21.30 19.70
CA LYS A 720 28.59 -22.76 19.54
C LYS A 720 29.95 -23.42 19.28
N SER A 721 30.86 -22.77 18.52
CA SER A 721 32.19 -23.34 18.24
C SER A 721 33.22 -23.17 19.37
N LYS A 722 32.85 -22.47 20.46
CA LYS A 722 33.71 -22.26 21.64
C LYS A 722 33.09 -22.80 22.93
N ILE A 723 31.78 -23.08 22.93
CA ILE A 723 31.03 -23.67 24.04
C ILE A 723 30.86 -25.19 23.86
N GLY A 724 30.97 -25.70 22.63
CA GLY A 724 30.93 -27.14 22.30
C GLY A 724 32.30 -27.77 22.07
#